data_AF-A0A1E2ZZS3-F1
#
_entry.id   AF-A0A1E2ZZS3-F1
#
_cell.length_a   1.000
_cell.length_b   1.000
_cell.length_c   1.000
_cell.angle_alpha   90.00
_cell.angle_beta   90.00
_cell.angle_gamma   90.00
#
_symmetry.space_group_name_H-M   'P 1'
#
loop_
_entity.id
_entity.type
_entity.pdbx_description
1 polymer ?
#
loop_
_entity_poly.entity_id
_entity_poly.type
_entity_poly.pdbx_seq_one_letter_code
_entity_poly.pdbx_strand_id
1 'polypeptide(L)'
;MLKFCRKHDGAISVFLTLILIPTLLFAGVVVDGARIYGSKNMISGAGDLAMNGALAGYDGDLNDAYGLIAMSKTPEELSSNLQDYFEATLSANGLTPRDFNKALINLELLEGSFQASGVEGTQIYQTEVMKQEILEYMKYRAPVTFVNRAILSKLDQFKGIDKEKKAVESQIDFESGLADLQEKFDELLELVEKHTQVYRNIPSTSQISALIQKTKDNYGRMCFLAIGYDRLLNCTVAEQGDLRGLLDQYNDLAVRCAGGIKGFEELLKMEKIDCGMEDPYSLLNGLDTQSDDYREIRKELSDYEANTEMWAEQLEVIHKEYKELSSETLFQITGIYSYAEAGFDSAIKIEEKMAELKQEMKGCSTQYEKWQGAISDLDSSGAKDEMSAQAANYEAFFSKDNTDEFEQMIDNNKQYYGEIKEVLEDMIFAGNQVIVAEPSAVIDPLAAQMSASVNTQQGLDQQAKAMLKENWGDSPYQFSSDKDKKDIETTDFVKYLREELCKPDDSSDKEKSKEEAKKWDDSLAERLEDYKTFFMTDDIPEINLQEVSKGELPTNWLKAAAVQTASNSADIKGGMSDKNNRKEISNSAKDAMKNDNSSLELLSGLADMIQGGAEAVYMTEYVMGMLSYYSVSWDGEGNEIKDPLSLSNSCLKDHLIYRAEVEYVIWGDSDSRDNVVKTKAMLFAIQFVSNAFFAFTNSTLATDAARIAGFFPVGVLGRAAIKAALLAVVSLIETTDDVIQLTKGEAVDLLKDKNNWETWIWTKGGSGDKEHGATAVKYEDYLWLLTCIQLLIPSKQAGILARTADCIEINRTKGNVENSLKTRYTMVKLSADVRTDTFFLQKVGEQMGTPVDENTFVIHYKGIQGY
;
A
#
# COMPACT_ATOMS: atom_id res chain seq x y z
N MET A 1 -67.33 -89.13 63.57
CA MET A 1 -67.22 -87.85 62.82
C MET A 1 -66.94 -88.04 61.32
N LEU A 2 -67.07 -89.26 60.78
CA LEU A 2 -67.13 -89.56 59.34
C LEU A 2 -68.27 -88.86 58.57
N LYS A 3 -69.25 -88.25 59.27
CA LYS A 3 -70.29 -87.39 58.68
C LYS A 3 -69.80 -85.98 58.31
N PHE A 4 -68.66 -85.52 58.82
CA PHE A 4 -68.06 -84.23 58.44
C PHE A 4 -67.35 -84.33 57.09
N CYS A 5 -66.61 -85.42 56.85
CA CYS A 5 -65.90 -85.67 55.59
C CYS A 5 -66.85 -85.88 54.40
N ARG A 6 -67.99 -86.57 54.61
CA ARG A 6 -68.94 -86.91 53.55
C ARG A 6 -69.74 -85.73 52.97
N LYS A 7 -69.72 -84.57 53.63
CA LYS A 7 -70.41 -83.34 53.18
C LYS A 7 -69.52 -82.47 52.28
N HIS A 8 -68.23 -82.80 52.18
CA HIS A 8 -67.23 -82.12 51.36
C HIS A 8 -66.56 -83.07 50.34
N ASP A 9 -67.17 -84.23 50.06
CA ASP A 9 -66.70 -85.14 49.02
C ASP A 9 -66.81 -84.44 47.65
N GLY A 10 -65.66 -84.11 47.07
CA GLY A 10 -65.54 -83.33 45.84
C GLY A 10 -65.22 -81.84 46.03
N ALA A 11 -65.34 -81.27 47.24
CA ALA A 11 -65.00 -79.86 47.49
C ALA A 11 -63.49 -79.60 47.31
N ILE A 12 -62.65 -80.57 47.73
CA ILE A 12 -61.20 -80.56 47.50
C ILE A 12 -60.90 -80.63 46.00
N SER A 13 -61.61 -81.48 45.24
CA SER A 13 -61.42 -81.60 43.79
C SER A 13 -61.84 -80.32 43.06
N VAL A 14 -62.99 -79.73 43.40
CA VAL A 14 -63.46 -78.47 42.80
C VAL A 14 -62.53 -77.30 43.15
N PHE A 15 -62.07 -77.21 44.40
CA PHE A 15 -61.08 -76.22 44.83
C PHE A 15 -59.74 -76.40 44.12
N LEU A 16 -59.27 -77.65 44.00
CA LEU A 16 -58.06 -77.98 43.28
C LEU A 16 -58.18 -77.63 41.80
N THR A 17 -59.30 -77.94 41.14
CA THR A 17 -59.52 -77.55 39.73
C THR A 17 -59.63 -76.04 39.55
N LEU A 18 -60.29 -75.33 40.48
CA LEU A 18 -60.39 -73.86 40.50
C LEU A 18 -59.02 -73.18 40.65
N ILE A 19 -58.06 -73.79 41.33
CA ILE A 19 -56.68 -73.26 41.47
C ILE A 19 -55.76 -73.75 40.36
N LEU A 20 -55.89 -75.02 39.96
CA LEU A 20 -55.01 -75.66 38.97
C LEU A 20 -55.15 -75.01 37.60
N ILE A 21 -56.36 -74.68 37.15
CA ILE A 21 -56.58 -74.06 35.84
C ILE A 21 -55.88 -72.69 35.74
N PRO A 22 -56.11 -71.72 36.64
CA PRO A 22 -55.38 -70.45 36.63
C PRO A 22 -53.87 -70.59 36.81
N THR A 23 -53.42 -71.53 37.65
CA THR A 23 -51.98 -71.75 37.89
C THR A 23 -51.28 -72.31 36.66
N LEU A 24 -51.94 -73.23 35.94
CA LEU A 24 -51.42 -73.85 34.72
C LEU A 24 -51.42 -72.85 33.55
N LEU A 25 -52.45 -71.99 33.45
CA LEU A 25 -52.46 -70.86 32.52
C LEU A 25 -51.34 -69.84 32.83
N PHE A 26 -51.17 -69.47 34.10
CA PHE A 26 -50.11 -68.54 34.52
C PHE A 26 -48.72 -69.12 34.25
N ALA A 27 -48.46 -70.37 34.64
CA ALA A 27 -47.19 -71.04 34.35
C ALA A 27 -46.92 -71.12 32.85
N GLY A 28 -47.97 -71.38 32.05
CA GLY A 28 -47.89 -71.40 30.60
C GLY A 28 -47.52 -70.05 29.98
N VAL A 29 -48.17 -68.97 30.40
CA VAL A 29 -47.84 -67.60 29.98
C VAL A 29 -46.42 -67.22 30.41
N VAL A 30 -45.97 -67.63 31.60
CA VAL A 30 -44.60 -67.39 32.08
C VAL A 30 -43.57 -68.14 31.22
N VAL A 31 -43.85 -69.39 30.83
CA VAL A 31 -42.95 -70.16 29.94
C VAL A 31 -42.86 -69.54 28.55
N ASP A 32 -43.99 -69.14 27.96
CA ASP A 32 -44.00 -68.44 26.67
C ASP A 32 -43.29 -67.08 26.77
N GLY A 33 -43.53 -66.32 27.84
CA GLY A 33 -42.84 -65.06 28.10
C GLY A 33 -41.33 -65.23 28.22
N ALA A 34 -40.87 -66.27 28.92
CA ALA A 34 -39.46 -66.61 29.03
C ALA A 34 -38.85 -67.03 27.68
N ARG A 35 -39.58 -67.78 26.85
CA ARG A 35 -39.16 -68.15 25.49
C ARG A 35 -39.05 -66.95 24.56
N ILE A 36 -40.05 -66.06 24.56
CA ILE A 36 -40.02 -64.83 23.75
C ILE A 36 -38.84 -63.94 24.19
N TYR A 37 -38.62 -63.79 25.50
CA TYR A 37 -37.48 -62.99 26.00
C TYR A 37 -36.13 -63.63 25.66
N GLY A 38 -36.00 -64.95 25.80
CA GLY A 38 -34.81 -65.69 25.37
C GLY A 38 -34.57 -65.59 23.86
N SER A 39 -35.63 -65.69 23.06
CA SER A 39 -35.60 -65.52 21.60
C SER A 39 -35.07 -64.14 21.22
N LYS A 40 -35.55 -63.07 21.88
CA LYS A 40 -35.05 -61.70 21.64
C LYS A 40 -33.55 -61.58 21.86
N ASN A 41 -33.01 -62.19 22.92
CA ASN A 41 -31.57 -62.17 23.19
C ASN A 41 -30.77 -62.96 22.15
N MET A 42 -31.26 -64.13 21.73
CA MET A 42 -30.62 -64.94 20.69
C MET A 42 -30.63 -64.24 19.33
N ILE A 43 -31.76 -63.63 18.96
CA ILE A 43 -31.90 -62.84 17.74
C ILE A 43 -30.98 -61.61 17.79
N SER A 44 -30.87 -60.95 18.94
CA SER A 44 -29.92 -59.84 19.11
C SER A 44 -28.48 -60.30 18.91
N GLY A 45 -28.08 -61.44 19.51
CA GLY A 45 -26.74 -61.99 19.30
C GLY A 45 -26.47 -62.41 17.86
N ALA A 46 -27.47 -62.96 17.15
CA ALA A 46 -27.38 -63.25 15.72
C ALA A 46 -27.20 -61.98 14.89
N GLY A 47 -27.93 -60.92 15.23
CA GLY A 47 -27.80 -59.61 14.61
C GLY A 47 -26.43 -58.99 14.84
N ASP A 48 -25.94 -58.99 16.08
CA ASP A 48 -24.60 -58.48 16.43
C ASP A 48 -23.51 -59.26 15.68
N LEU A 49 -23.63 -60.59 15.57
CA LEU A 49 -22.64 -61.39 14.83
C LEU A 49 -22.67 -61.08 13.33
N ALA A 50 -23.86 -60.95 12.73
CA ALA A 50 -24.00 -60.59 11.33
C ALA A 50 -23.42 -59.20 11.07
N MET A 51 -23.76 -58.20 11.89
CA MET A 51 -23.23 -56.83 11.76
C MET A 51 -21.72 -56.77 11.99
N ASN A 52 -21.17 -57.50 12.99
CA ASN A 52 -19.72 -57.67 13.15
C ASN A 52 -19.07 -58.31 11.91
N GLY A 53 -19.76 -59.26 11.26
CA GLY A 53 -19.32 -59.85 10.00
C GLY A 53 -19.26 -58.84 8.85
N ALA A 54 -20.19 -57.88 8.80
CA ALA A 54 -20.14 -56.76 7.85
C ALA A 54 -18.92 -55.88 8.11
N LEU A 55 -18.73 -55.47 9.37
CA LEU A 55 -17.63 -54.60 9.79
C LEU A 55 -16.25 -55.28 9.65
N ALA A 56 -16.17 -56.60 9.81
CA ALA A 56 -14.93 -57.35 9.58
C ALA A 56 -14.47 -57.27 8.11
N GLY A 57 -15.39 -57.08 7.16
CA GLY A 57 -15.10 -56.88 5.74
C GLY A 57 -14.72 -55.44 5.40
N TYR A 58 -13.74 -54.85 6.09
CA TYR A 58 -13.29 -53.48 5.85
C TYR A 58 -12.49 -53.31 4.54
N ASP A 59 -12.41 -52.08 4.06
CA ASP A 59 -11.63 -51.67 2.88
C ASP A 59 -10.14 -51.62 3.22
N GLY A 60 -9.40 -52.66 2.80
CA GLY A 60 -7.96 -52.80 3.07
C GLY A 60 -7.12 -51.67 2.47
N ASP A 61 -7.37 -51.30 1.22
CA ASP A 61 -6.61 -50.24 0.54
C ASP A 61 -6.78 -48.89 1.25
N LEU A 62 -8.00 -48.58 1.73
CA LEU A 62 -8.27 -47.37 2.50
C LEU A 62 -7.53 -47.35 3.85
N ASN A 63 -7.53 -48.48 4.54
CA ASN A 63 -6.89 -48.60 5.85
C ASN A 63 -5.35 -48.60 5.73
N ASP A 64 -4.81 -49.33 4.76
CA ASP A 64 -3.36 -49.44 4.54
C ASP A 64 -2.78 -48.11 4.05
N ALA A 65 -3.48 -47.39 3.15
CA ALA A 65 -2.99 -46.12 2.62
C ALA A 65 -3.25 -44.92 3.54
N TYR A 66 -4.43 -44.85 4.17
CA TYR A 66 -4.87 -43.65 4.90
C TYR A 66 -5.23 -43.91 6.36
N GLY A 67 -5.22 -45.15 6.83
CA GLY A 67 -5.54 -45.48 8.21
C GLY A 67 -7.02 -45.30 8.58
N LEU A 68 -7.91 -45.18 7.59
CA LEU A 68 -9.35 -44.99 7.80
C LEU A 68 -10.09 -46.32 7.63
N ILE A 69 -11.06 -46.61 8.50
CA ILE A 69 -11.79 -47.86 8.48
C ILE A 69 -13.22 -47.63 7.97
N ALA A 70 -13.59 -48.36 6.92
CA ALA A 70 -14.94 -48.39 6.38
C ALA A 70 -15.20 -49.75 5.72
N MET A 71 -16.46 -50.15 5.56
CA MET A 71 -16.82 -51.40 4.88
C MET A 71 -16.39 -51.39 3.40
N SER A 72 -15.83 -52.50 2.93
CA SER A 72 -15.34 -52.68 1.55
C SER A 72 -16.44 -52.70 0.48
N LYS A 73 -17.68 -52.96 0.89
CA LYS A 73 -18.87 -53.02 0.04
C LYS A 73 -20.03 -52.32 0.72
N THR A 74 -21.04 -51.96 -0.06
CA THR A 74 -22.28 -51.44 0.51
C THR A 74 -22.98 -52.54 1.34
N PRO A 75 -23.64 -52.21 2.46
CA PRO A 75 -24.38 -53.21 3.23
C PRO A 75 -25.42 -53.97 2.41
N GLU A 76 -25.99 -53.33 1.40
CA GLU A 76 -26.94 -53.91 0.46
C GLU A 76 -26.29 -55.03 -0.38
N GLU A 77 -25.06 -54.82 -0.87
CA GLU A 77 -24.27 -55.84 -1.58
C GLU A 77 -23.84 -56.99 -0.65
N LEU A 78 -23.68 -56.71 0.65
CA LEU A 78 -23.36 -57.71 1.66
C LEU A 78 -24.59 -58.47 2.17
N SER A 79 -25.80 -58.01 1.87
CA SER A 79 -27.05 -58.49 2.49
C SER A 79 -27.21 -60.00 2.42
N SER A 80 -26.84 -60.65 1.30
CA SER A 80 -26.90 -62.12 1.18
C SER A 80 -25.97 -62.81 2.18
N ASN A 81 -24.73 -62.36 2.28
CA ASN A 81 -23.75 -62.95 3.22
C ASN A 81 -24.16 -62.69 4.67
N LEU A 82 -24.73 -61.51 4.95
CA LEU A 82 -25.20 -61.16 6.29
C LEU A 82 -26.42 -61.97 6.70
N GLN A 83 -27.33 -62.25 5.76
CA GLN A 83 -28.45 -63.14 5.99
C GLN A 83 -27.96 -64.55 6.31
N ASP A 84 -26.98 -65.07 5.56
CA ASP A 84 -26.39 -66.38 5.84
C ASP A 84 -25.78 -66.46 7.26
N TYR A 85 -25.04 -65.42 7.68
CA TYR A 85 -24.50 -65.34 9.03
C TYR A 85 -25.60 -65.26 10.10
N PHE A 86 -26.65 -64.49 9.84
CA PHE A 86 -27.78 -64.33 10.74
C PHE A 86 -28.56 -65.64 10.90
N GLU A 87 -28.95 -66.28 9.80
CA GLU A 87 -29.67 -67.56 9.78
C GLU A 87 -28.84 -68.69 10.41
N ALA A 88 -27.56 -68.80 10.06
CA ALA A 88 -26.67 -69.81 10.64
C ALA A 88 -26.55 -69.67 12.16
N THR A 89 -26.64 -68.43 12.68
CA THR A 89 -26.62 -68.17 14.12
C THR A 89 -27.96 -68.48 14.77
N LEU A 90 -29.09 -68.13 14.14
CA LEU A 90 -30.43 -68.48 14.62
C LEU A 90 -30.63 -70.00 14.69
N SER A 91 -30.16 -70.73 13.69
CA SER A 91 -30.29 -72.18 13.59
C SER A 91 -29.20 -72.95 14.36
N ALA A 92 -28.31 -72.25 15.07
CA ALA A 92 -27.16 -72.83 15.76
C ALA A 92 -26.39 -73.84 14.89
N ASN A 93 -26.10 -73.43 13.66
CA ASN A 93 -25.50 -74.27 12.62
C ASN A 93 -24.15 -74.83 13.10
N GLY A 94 -23.99 -76.16 13.10
CA GLY A 94 -22.84 -76.87 13.68
C GLY A 94 -23.16 -77.80 14.86
N LEU A 95 -24.39 -77.77 15.40
CA LEU A 95 -24.87 -78.76 16.38
C LEU A 95 -25.37 -80.03 15.69
N THR A 96 -25.16 -81.20 16.30
CA THR A 96 -25.75 -82.45 15.79
C THR A 96 -27.28 -82.40 15.92
N PRO A 97 -28.07 -83.07 15.03
CA PRO A 97 -29.53 -83.10 15.14
C PRO A 97 -30.06 -83.56 16.51
N ARG A 98 -29.25 -84.33 17.24
CA ARG A 98 -29.56 -84.83 18.58
C ARG A 98 -29.45 -83.78 19.69
N ASP A 99 -28.59 -82.78 19.49
CA ASP A 99 -28.38 -81.67 20.43
C ASP A 99 -29.26 -80.47 20.07
N PHE A 100 -29.55 -80.25 18.79
CA PHE A 100 -30.52 -79.25 18.35
C PHE A 100 -31.95 -79.58 18.81
N ASN A 101 -32.35 -80.86 18.81
CA ASN A 101 -33.66 -81.28 19.36
C ASN A 101 -33.81 -81.07 20.88
N LYS A 102 -32.74 -80.67 21.60
CA LYS A 102 -32.81 -80.24 23.00
C LYS A 102 -32.99 -78.72 23.15
N ALA A 103 -32.90 -77.96 22.05
CA ALA A 103 -33.13 -76.53 22.06
C ALA A 103 -34.59 -76.25 22.45
N LEU A 104 -34.78 -75.48 23.52
CA LEU A 104 -36.10 -75.10 24.04
C LEU A 104 -36.79 -74.00 23.22
N ILE A 105 -36.05 -73.39 22.29
CA ILE A 105 -36.45 -72.25 21.47
C ILE A 105 -36.07 -72.58 20.02
N ASN A 106 -37.05 -72.54 19.13
CA ASN A 106 -36.88 -72.69 17.69
C ASN A 106 -37.08 -71.32 17.04
N LEU A 107 -36.16 -70.91 16.18
CA LEU A 107 -36.14 -69.60 15.53
C LEU A 107 -36.06 -69.79 14.03
N GLU A 108 -36.95 -69.15 13.29
CA GLU A 108 -36.99 -69.21 11.83
C GLU A 108 -37.10 -67.79 11.27
N LEU A 109 -36.24 -67.45 10.32
CA LEU A 109 -36.32 -66.16 9.62
C LEU A 109 -37.50 -66.19 8.64
N LEU A 110 -38.33 -65.13 8.62
CA LEU A 110 -39.37 -65.00 7.61
C LEU A 110 -38.76 -64.69 6.23
N GLU A 111 -39.18 -65.45 5.21
CA GLU A 111 -38.67 -65.32 3.84
C GLU A 111 -38.84 -63.88 3.32
N GLY A 112 -37.75 -63.30 2.81
CA GLY A 112 -37.73 -61.92 2.30
C GLY A 112 -37.78 -60.81 3.35
N SER A 113 -37.78 -61.13 4.65
CA SER A 113 -37.84 -60.11 5.72
C SER A 113 -36.47 -59.52 6.10
N PHE A 114 -35.37 -60.17 5.73
CA PHE A 114 -34.03 -59.71 6.05
C PHE A 114 -33.60 -58.57 5.13
N GLN A 115 -33.14 -57.48 5.72
CA GLN A 115 -32.64 -56.30 5.02
C GLN A 115 -31.41 -55.76 5.74
N ALA A 116 -30.30 -55.61 5.01
CA ALA A 116 -29.15 -54.83 5.42
C ALA A 116 -29.12 -53.53 4.62
N SER A 117 -28.88 -52.41 5.31
CA SER A 117 -28.77 -51.09 4.68
C SER A 117 -27.68 -50.23 5.30
N GLY A 118 -27.08 -49.36 4.49
CA GLY A 118 -26.21 -48.30 4.98
C GLY A 118 -26.98 -47.29 5.81
N VAL A 119 -26.32 -46.73 6.83
CA VAL A 119 -26.87 -45.58 7.57
C VAL A 119 -26.47 -44.31 6.84
N GLU A 120 -27.44 -43.51 6.41
CA GLU A 120 -27.14 -42.23 5.76
C GLU A 120 -26.42 -41.29 6.74
N GLY A 121 -25.37 -40.63 6.26
CA GLY A 121 -24.52 -39.76 7.10
C GLY A 121 -23.39 -40.50 7.83
N THR A 122 -23.23 -41.82 7.63
CA THR A 122 -22.12 -42.61 8.18
C THR A 122 -21.09 -43.00 7.13
N GLN A 123 -21.17 -42.41 5.94
CA GLN A 123 -20.13 -42.58 4.94
C GLN A 123 -18.83 -41.90 5.38
N ILE A 124 -17.69 -42.50 5.05
CA ILE A 124 -16.37 -42.03 5.51
C ILE A 124 -16.01 -40.61 5.07
N TYR A 125 -16.61 -40.11 3.97
CA TYR A 125 -16.39 -38.73 3.51
C TYR A 125 -17.09 -37.68 4.38
N GLN A 126 -18.03 -38.07 5.25
CA GLN A 126 -18.72 -37.16 6.16
C GLN A 126 -17.73 -36.62 7.19
N THR A 127 -17.68 -35.30 7.39
CA THR A 127 -16.60 -34.65 8.14
C THR A 127 -16.48 -35.15 9.58
N GLU A 128 -17.60 -35.37 10.28
CA GLU A 128 -17.58 -35.88 11.66
C GLU A 128 -17.12 -37.34 11.74
N VAL A 129 -17.50 -38.17 10.77
CA VAL A 129 -17.08 -39.57 10.69
C VAL A 129 -15.58 -39.64 10.41
N MET A 130 -15.12 -38.90 9.40
CA MET A 130 -13.71 -38.80 9.06
C MET A 130 -12.88 -38.27 10.22
N LYS A 131 -13.36 -37.22 10.90
CA LYS A 131 -12.72 -36.66 12.09
C LYS A 131 -12.52 -37.73 13.15
N GLN A 132 -13.55 -38.50 13.48
CA GLN A 132 -13.46 -39.56 14.49
C GLN A 132 -12.41 -40.62 14.12
N GLU A 133 -12.42 -41.07 12.87
CA GLU A 133 -11.43 -42.05 12.36
C GLU A 133 -10.00 -41.50 12.41
N ILE A 134 -9.80 -40.24 11.97
CA ILE A 134 -8.50 -39.56 12.06
C ILE A 134 -8.03 -39.47 13.52
N LEU A 135 -8.92 -39.10 14.44
CA LEU A 135 -8.57 -38.95 15.87
C LEU A 135 -8.14 -40.29 16.48
N GLU A 136 -8.84 -41.39 16.18
CA GLU A 136 -8.44 -42.71 16.66
C GLU A 136 -7.14 -43.20 16.01
N TYR A 137 -6.94 -42.96 14.71
CA TYR A 137 -5.67 -43.26 14.04
C TYR A 137 -4.50 -42.46 14.64
N MET A 138 -4.71 -41.18 14.95
CA MET A 138 -3.65 -40.28 15.43
C MET A 138 -3.43 -40.32 16.93
N LYS A 139 -4.34 -40.93 17.70
CA LYS A 139 -4.36 -40.98 19.17
C LYS A 139 -3.01 -41.23 19.84
N TYR A 140 -2.21 -42.13 19.27
CA TYR A 140 -0.87 -42.48 19.75
C TYR A 140 0.26 -42.00 18.84
N ARG A 141 -0.05 -41.55 17.61
CA ARG A 141 0.93 -41.11 16.61
C ARG A 141 1.22 -39.63 16.72
N ALA A 142 0.17 -38.80 16.84
CA ALA A 142 0.31 -37.35 16.92
C ALA A 142 1.19 -36.87 18.08
N PRO A 143 1.10 -37.42 19.31
CA PRO A 143 2.01 -37.01 20.38
C PRO A 143 3.49 -37.27 20.05
N VAL A 144 3.81 -38.34 19.32
CA VAL A 144 5.18 -38.69 18.94
C VAL A 144 5.68 -37.76 17.83
N THR A 145 4.87 -37.55 16.78
CA THR A 145 5.26 -36.68 15.66
C THR A 145 5.36 -35.22 16.08
N PHE A 146 4.42 -34.73 16.90
CA PHE A 146 4.39 -33.38 17.43
C PHE A 146 5.64 -33.05 18.27
N VAL A 147 6.05 -33.97 19.16
CA VAL A 147 7.28 -33.79 19.98
C VAL A 147 8.52 -33.80 19.10
N ASN A 148 8.61 -34.70 18.12
CA ASN A 148 9.77 -34.78 17.21
C ASN A 148 9.90 -33.53 16.31
N ARG A 149 8.79 -32.87 15.96
CA ARG A 149 8.79 -31.63 15.15
C ARG A 149 9.35 -30.41 15.91
N ALA A 150 9.38 -30.47 17.25
CA ALA A 150 9.73 -29.33 18.12
C ALA A 150 8.92 -28.05 17.81
N ILE A 151 7.64 -28.21 17.44
CA ILE A 151 6.83 -27.09 16.93
C ILE A 151 6.54 -26.02 17.99
N LEU A 152 6.48 -26.39 19.27
CA LEU A 152 6.24 -25.44 20.37
C LEU A 152 7.33 -24.38 20.48
N SER A 153 8.61 -24.76 20.39
CA SER A 153 9.71 -23.79 20.40
C SER A 153 9.75 -22.94 19.13
N LYS A 154 9.24 -23.46 18.01
CA LYS A 154 9.15 -22.70 16.75
C LYS A 154 8.01 -21.68 16.80
N LEU A 155 6.88 -22.03 17.42
CA LEU A 155 5.69 -21.17 17.58
C LEU A 155 5.96 -19.88 18.35
N ASP A 156 6.87 -19.92 19.32
CA ASP A 156 7.24 -18.73 20.10
C ASP A 156 7.85 -17.62 19.21
N GLN A 157 8.42 -17.95 18.06
CA GLN A 157 8.97 -16.97 17.11
C GLN A 157 7.90 -16.16 16.37
N PHE A 158 6.65 -16.62 16.36
CA PHE A 158 5.53 -15.92 15.70
C PHE A 158 4.79 -14.97 16.66
N LYS A 159 5.09 -15.02 17.96
CA LYS A 159 4.45 -14.14 18.95
C LYS A 159 4.81 -12.68 18.67
N GLY A 160 3.78 -11.85 18.54
CA GLY A 160 3.93 -10.41 18.30
C GLY A 160 4.24 -10.05 16.84
N ILE A 161 4.27 -11.00 15.90
CA ILE A 161 4.57 -10.73 14.49
C ILE A 161 3.60 -9.71 13.85
N ASP A 162 2.34 -9.67 14.31
CA ASP A 162 1.34 -8.70 13.88
C ASP A 162 1.68 -7.27 14.33
N LYS A 163 2.30 -7.12 15.52
CA LYS A 163 2.77 -5.84 16.07
C LYS A 163 4.05 -5.40 15.39
N GLU A 164 4.98 -6.34 15.14
CA GLU A 164 6.20 -6.10 14.37
C GLU A 164 5.86 -5.57 12.97
N LYS A 165 4.93 -6.22 12.26
CA LYS A 165 4.40 -5.74 10.99
C LYS A 165 3.90 -4.30 11.10
N LYS A 166 3.00 -4.02 12.06
CA LYS A 166 2.41 -2.67 12.25
C LYS A 166 3.48 -1.60 12.49
N ALA A 167 4.53 -1.92 13.27
CA ALA A 167 5.62 -1.01 13.56
C ALA A 167 6.46 -0.70 12.30
N VAL A 168 6.81 -1.71 11.50
CA VAL A 168 7.58 -1.50 10.27
C VAL A 168 6.75 -0.79 9.19
N GLU A 169 5.50 -1.22 8.97
CA GLU A 169 4.62 -0.60 7.98
C GLU A 169 4.41 0.89 8.26
N SER A 170 4.17 1.25 9.53
CA SER A 170 4.01 2.65 9.93
C SER A 170 5.31 3.45 9.85
N GLN A 171 6.46 2.84 10.12
CA GLN A 171 7.76 3.48 9.88
C GLN A 171 7.99 3.76 8.41
N ILE A 172 7.73 2.78 7.53
CA ILE A 172 7.88 2.93 6.08
C ILE A 172 6.92 4.02 5.56
N ASP A 173 5.65 4.00 5.98
CA ASP A 173 4.66 5.01 5.58
C ASP A 173 5.10 6.42 5.99
N PHE A 174 5.64 6.57 7.19
CA PHE A 174 6.15 7.84 7.70
C PHE A 174 7.41 8.29 6.95
N GLU A 175 8.47 7.47 6.94
CA GLU A 175 9.77 7.85 6.40
C GLU A 175 9.75 8.02 4.88
N SER A 176 8.96 7.23 4.14
CA SER A 176 8.82 7.42 2.68
C SER A 176 8.05 8.69 2.33
N GLY A 177 7.07 9.09 3.15
CA GLY A 177 6.32 10.35 2.98
C GLY A 177 7.18 11.60 3.19
N LEU A 178 8.26 11.51 3.97
CA LEU A 178 9.19 12.62 4.21
C LEU A 178 9.91 13.12 2.95
N ALA A 179 9.99 12.33 1.88
CA ALA A 179 10.57 12.76 0.60
C ALA A 179 9.71 13.82 -0.11
N ASP A 180 8.38 13.74 0.01
CA ASP A 180 7.47 14.74 -0.56
C ASP A 180 7.54 16.04 0.23
N LEU A 181 7.58 15.92 1.55
CA LEU A 181 7.75 17.06 2.43
C LEU A 181 9.11 17.77 2.23
N GLN A 182 10.20 17.02 2.02
CA GLN A 182 11.52 17.60 1.71
C GLN A 182 11.48 18.43 0.43
N GLU A 183 10.87 17.93 -0.65
CA GLU A 183 10.77 18.65 -1.92
C GLU A 183 10.04 19.98 -1.75
N LYS A 184 8.97 20.01 -0.93
CA LYS A 184 8.25 21.25 -0.62
C LYS A 184 9.09 22.25 0.16
N PHE A 185 9.95 21.80 1.08
CA PHE A 185 10.89 22.67 1.77
C PHE A 185 11.97 23.23 0.83
N ASP A 186 12.49 22.40 -0.08
CA ASP A 186 13.49 22.83 -1.07
C ASP A 186 12.88 23.89 -2.02
N GLU A 187 11.65 23.68 -2.49
CA GLU A 187 10.89 24.66 -3.29
C GLU A 187 10.65 25.97 -2.51
N LEU A 188 10.30 25.88 -1.22
CA LEU A 188 10.09 27.05 -0.37
C LEU A 188 11.40 27.84 -0.20
N LEU A 189 12.54 27.16 0.00
CA LEU A 189 13.83 27.82 0.12
C LEU A 189 14.19 28.57 -1.17
N GLU A 190 13.93 28.00 -2.35
CA GLU A 190 14.14 28.70 -3.63
C GLU A 190 13.28 29.98 -3.74
N LEU A 191 12.02 29.92 -3.30
CA LEU A 191 11.14 31.09 -3.25
C LEU A 191 11.64 32.15 -2.26
N VAL A 192 12.09 31.72 -1.07
CA VAL A 192 12.70 32.60 -0.07
C VAL A 192 13.92 33.31 -0.64
N GLU A 193 14.83 32.59 -1.31
CA GLU A 193 16.02 33.18 -1.92
C GLU A 193 15.67 34.20 -3.02
N LYS A 194 14.67 33.90 -3.86
CA LYS A 194 14.15 34.85 -4.85
C LYS A 194 13.60 36.11 -4.18
N HIS A 195 12.83 35.96 -3.11
CA HIS A 195 12.26 37.07 -2.36
C HIS A 195 13.34 37.92 -1.68
N THR A 196 14.35 37.28 -1.09
CA THR A 196 15.52 37.95 -0.50
C THR A 196 16.30 38.75 -1.54
N GLN A 197 16.43 38.24 -2.78
CA GLN A 197 17.06 38.98 -3.87
C GLN A 197 16.27 40.24 -4.25
N VAL A 198 14.93 40.18 -4.24
CA VAL A 198 14.10 41.38 -4.45
C VAL A 198 14.29 42.37 -3.30
N TYR A 199 14.23 41.91 -2.05
CA TYR A 199 14.43 42.73 -0.85
C TYR A 199 15.74 43.54 -0.89
N ARG A 200 16.83 42.92 -1.37
CA ARG A 200 18.16 43.56 -1.47
C ARG A 200 18.22 44.66 -2.52
N ASN A 201 17.46 44.56 -3.60
CA ASN A 201 17.56 45.47 -4.74
C ASN A 201 16.50 46.58 -4.75
N ILE A 202 15.35 46.36 -4.12
CA ILE A 202 14.31 47.39 -4.07
C ILE A 202 14.69 48.53 -3.10
N PRO A 203 14.55 49.82 -3.49
CA PRO A 203 14.82 50.95 -2.59
C PRO A 203 13.80 51.04 -1.44
N SER A 204 14.10 51.82 -0.39
CA SER A 204 13.14 52.05 0.71
C SER A 204 11.97 52.95 0.28
N THR A 205 10.85 52.92 1.00
CA THR A 205 9.67 53.78 0.74
C THR A 205 10.05 55.25 0.54
N SER A 206 10.94 55.79 1.39
CA SER A 206 11.42 57.17 1.28
C SER A 206 12.21 57.46 0.00
N GLN A 207 13.02 56.52 -0.46
CA GLN A 207 13.78 56.63 -1.71
C GLN A 207 12.85 56.56 -2.92
N ILE A 208 11.84 55.68 -2.87
CA ILE A 208 10.84 55.56 -3.93
C ILE A 208 10.00 56.83 -4.01
N SER A 209 9.53 57.39 -2.88
CA SER A 209 8.82 58.68 -2.85
C SER A 209 9.64 59.81 -3.46
N ALA A 210 10.93 59.87 -3.14
CA ALA A 210 11.84 60.85 -3.73
C ALA A 210 12.00 60.64 -5.25
N LEU A 211 12.02 59.40 -5.72
CA LEU A 211 12.09 59.09 -7.13
C LEU A 211 10.78 59.42 -7.86
N ILE A 212 9.62 59.19 -7.26
CA ILE A 212 8.31 59.59 -7.82
C ILE A 212 8.29 61.10 -8.05
N GLN A 213 8.75 61.88 -7.06
CA GLN A 213 8.85 63.34 -7.22
C GLN A 213 9.89 63.73 -8.28
N LYS A 214 11.08 63.11 -8.28
CA LYS A 214 12.10 63.33 -9.30
C LYS A 214 11.58 62.99 -10.71
N THR A 215 10.75 61.95 -10.83
CA THR A 215 10.12 61.55 -12.10
C THR A 215 9.20 62.65 -12.59
N LYS A 216 8.34 63.19 -11.72
CA LYS A 216 7.50 64.35 -12.06
C LYS A 216 8.32 65.56 -12.49
N ASP A 217 9.40 65.86 -11.76
CA ASP A 217 10.29 66.97 -12.08
C ASP A 217 11.02 66.76 -13.42
N ASN A 218 11.45 65.53 -13.70
CA ASN A 218 12.06 65.13 -14.97
C ASN A 218 11.06 65.28 -16.12
N TYR A 219 9.80 64.86 -15.96
CA TYR A 219 8.75 65.10 -16.96
C TYR A 219 8.53 66.61 -17.20
N GLY A 220 8.62 67.44 -16.16
CA GLY A 220 8.60 68.91 -16.31
C GLY A 220 9.78 69.43 -17.13
N ARG A 221 11.00 68.95 -16.85
CA ARG A 221 12.20 69.29 -17.61
C ARG A 221 12.13 68.80 -19.06
N MET A 222 11.57 67.62 -19.28
CA MET A 222 11.31 67.07 -20.61
C MET A 222 10.34 67.94 -21.41
N CYS A 223 9.23 68.37 -20.81
CA CYS A 223 8.30 69.31 -21.45
C CYS A 223 9.01 70.61 -21.84
N PHE A 224 9.85 71.15 -20.95
CA PHE A 224 10.63 72.37 -21.21
C PHE A 224 11.63 72.21 -22.37
N LEU A 225 12.39 71.10 -22.40
CA LEU A 225 13.35 70.82 -23.46
C LEU A 225 12.65 70.54 -24.80
N ALA A 226 11.57 69.74 -24.80
CA ALA A 226 10.84 69.37 -26.02
C ALA A 226 10.16 70.57 -26.69
N ILE A 227 9.48 71.43 -25.91
CA ILE A 227 8.85 72.65 -26.46
C ILE A 227 9.91 73.59 -27.04
N GLY A 228 11.04 73.76 -26.34
CA GLY A 228 12.12 74.64 -26.78
C GLY A 228 12.84 74.11 -28.01
N TYR A 229 13.13 72.81 -28.05
CA TYR A 229 13.72 72.13 -29.21
C TYR A 229 12.80 72.24 -30.43
N ASP A 230 11.52 71.89 -30.29
CA ASP A 230 10.55 71.97 -31.39
C ASP A 230 10.38 73.41 -31.90
N ARG A 231 10.38 74.40 -31.00
CA ARG A 231 10.31 75.82 -31.38
C ARG A 231 11.54 76.28 -32.15
N LEU A 232 12.75 75.90 -31.72
CA LEU A 232 13.99 76.25 -32.42
C LEU A 232 14.05 75.59 -33.79
N LEU A 233 13.69 74.31 -33.88
CA LEU A 233 13.72 73.55 -35.13
C LEU A 233 12.71 74.04 -36.17
N ASN A 234 11.52 74.48 -35.75
CA ASN A 234 10.42 74.83 -36.63
C ASN A 234 10.15 76.35 -36.71
N CYS A 235 11.10 77.18 -36.31
CA CYS A 235 10.95 78.63 -36.44
C CYS A 235 10.99 79.04 -37.92
N THR A 236 9.98 79.77 -38.39
CA THR A 236 9.87 80.27 -39.77
C THR A 236 9.67 81.78 -39.82
N VAL A 237 9.85 82.44 -38.66
CA VAL A 237 9.62 83.88 -38.51
C VAL A 237 10.91 84.61 -38.88
N ALA A 238 10.90 85.37 -39.97
CA ALA A 238 12.04 86.20 -40.36
C ALA A 238 12.10 87.52 -39.56
N GLU A 239 13.27 87.86 -39.03
CA GLU A 239 13.56 89.18 -38.46
C GLU A 239 13.72 90.21 -39.61
N GLN A 240 13.16 91.41 -39.47
CA GLN A 240 13.28 92.45 -40.49
C GLN A 240 14.46 93.38 -40.22
N GLY A 241 15.32 93.56 -41.22
CA GLY A 241 16.47 94.46 -41.16
C GLY A 241 17.22 94.51 -42.49
N ASP A 242 18.23 95.37 -42.58
CA ASP A 242 19.19 95.30 -43.68
C ASP A 242 20.18 94.14 -43.47
N LEU A 243 20.60 93.51 -44.57
CA LEU A 243 21.40 92.27 -44.55
C LEU A 243 22.71 92.42 -43.75
N ARG A 244 23.33 93.61 -43.78
CA ARG A 244 24.56 93.90 -43.04
C ARG A 244 24.29 93.98 -41.53
N GLY A 245 23.27 94.73 -41.12
CA GLY A 245 22.86 94.85 -39.72
C GLY A 245 22.37 93.53 -39.12
N LEU A 246 21.75 92.66 -39.92
CA LEU A 246 21.36 91.31 -39.50
C LEU A 246 22.56 90.40 -39.27
N LEU A 247 23.56 90.41 -40.17
CA LEU A 247 24.80 89.66 -40.03
C LEU A 247 25.56 90.07 -38.74
N ASP A 248 25.71 91.38 -38.51
CA ASP A 248 26.34 91.92 -37.30
C ASP A 248 25.60 91.47 -36.04
N GLN A 249 24.26 91.58 -36.04
CA GLN A 249 23.43 91.18 -34.90
C GLN A 249 23.50 89.68 -34.61
N TYR A 250 23.54 88.83 -35.63
CA TYR A 250 23.66 87.38 -35.48
C TYR A 250 24.96 87.01 -34.76
N ASN A 251 26.09 87.55 -35.23
CA ASN A 251 27.40 87.32 -34.64
C ASN A 251 27.49 87.87 -33.20
N ASP A 252 26.93 89.05 -32.93
CA ASP A 252 26.87 89.65 -31.59
C ASP A 252 25.99 88.86 -30.61
N LEU A 253 24.92 88.22 -31.11
CA LEU A 253 24.07 87.34 -30.31
C LEU A 253 24.77 86.02 -29.99
N ALA A 254 25.49 85.44 -30.96
CA ALA A 254 26.25 84.21 -30.76
C ALA A 254 27.26 84.35 -29.59
N VAL A 255 28.00 85.47 -29.53
CA VAL A 255 28.97 85.76 -28.45
C VAL A 255 28.31 85.83 -27.07
N ARG A 256 27.04 86.23 -27.00
CA ARG A 256 26.28 86.41 -25.74
C ARG A 256 25.42 85.20 -25.37
N CYS A 257 25.35 84.18 -26.23
CA CYS A 257 24.51 83.00 -26.02
C CYS A 257 25.01 82.18 -24.82
N ALA A 258 24.13 81.91 -23.86
CA ALA A 258 24.45 81.17 -22.64
C ALA A 258 24.62 79.64 -22.84
N GLY A 259 24.44 79.13 -24.07
CA GLY A 259 24.54 77.71 -24.43
C GLY A 259 23.35 76.85 -23.98
N GLY A 260 23.08 75.78 -24.75
CA GLY A 260 21.94 74.87 -24.56
C GLY A 260 20.61 75.61 -24.42
N ILE A 261 19.68 75.00 -23.68
CA ILE A 261 18.33 75.58 -23.50
C ILE A 261 18.31 76.87 -22.66
N LYS A 262 19.41 77.21 -21.97
CA LYS A 262 19.53 78.47 -21.21
C LYS A 262 19.71 79.66 -22.15
N GLY A 263 20.31 79.46 -23.32
CA GLY A 263 20.41 80.45 -24.38
C GLY A 263 19.22 80.43 -25.36
N PHE A 264 18.07 79.84 -24.99
CA PHE A 264 16.96 79.65 -25.93
C PHE A 264 16.47 80.98 -26.56
N GLU A 265 16.43 82.08 -25.80
CA GLU A 265 16.01 83.37 -26.35
C GLU A 265 17.01 83.92 -27.38
N GLU A 266 18.31 83.81 -27.12
CA GLU A 266 19.36 84.18 -28.07
C GLU A 266 19.35 83.26 -29.30
N LEU A 267 19.27 81.94 -29.10
CA LEU A 267 19.21 80.95 -30.18
C LEU A 267 17.98 81.15 -31.07
N LEU A 268 16.82 81.47 -30.47
CA LEU A 268 15.60 81.74 -31.23
C LEU A 268 15.71 83.05 -32.01
N LYS A 269 16.35 84.09 -31.46
CA LYS A 269 16.61 85.34 -32.19
C LYS A 269 17.59 85.12 -33.33
N MET A 270 18.65 84.35 -33.10
CA MET A 270 19.59 83.94 -34.14
C MET A 270 18.86 83.23 -35.28
N GLU A 271 18.01 82.25 -34.98
CA GLU A 271 17.21 81.53 -35.98
C GLU A 271 16.26 82.44 -36.77
N LYS A 272 15.64 83.42 -36.11
CA LYS A 272 14.80 84.42 -36.79
C LYS A 272 15.60 85.33 -37.73
N ILE A 273 16.80 85.73 -37.30
CA ILE A 273 17.72 86.52 -38.11
C ILE A 273 18.19 85.70 -39.31
N ASP A 274 18.55 84.44 -39.11
CA ASP A 274 18.93 83.50 -40.18
C ASP A 274 17.82 83.35 -41.24
N CYS A 275 16.59 83.11 -40.80
CA CYS A 275 15.40 83.10 -41.66
C CYS A 275 15.19 84.40 -42.47
N GLY A 276 15.71 85.54 -41.97
CA GLY A 276 15.65 86.85 -42.65
C GLY A 276 16.82 87.11 -43.61
N MET A 277 17.85 86.28 -43.61
CA MET A 277 19.03 86.41 -44.45
C MET A 277 19.01 85.39 -45.60
N GLU A 278 18.30 85.69 -46.70
CA GLU A 278 18.15 84.77 -47.85
C GLU A 278 19.48 84.44 -48.58
N ASP A 279 20.41 85.41 -48.68
CA ASP A 279 21.74 85.23 -49.28
C ASP A 279 22.77 86.14 -48.60
N PRO A 280 23.35 85.73 -47.45
CA PRO A 280 24.35 86.52 -46.70
C PRO A 280 25.57 86.91 -47.55
N TYR A 281 26.01 86.04 -48.46
CA TYR A 281 27.19 86.27 -49.30
C TYR A 281 26.96 87.34 -50.36
N SER A 282 25.70 87.69 -50.65
CA SER A 282 25.39 88.77 -51.57
C SER A 282 25.98 90.12 -51.13
N LEU A 283 26.32 90.30 -49.85
CA LEU A 283 27.05 91.47 -49.34
C LEU A 283 28.44 91.66 -49.98
N LEU A 284 29.03 90.61 -50.53
CA LEU A 284 30.31 90.68 -51.25
C LEU A 284 30.16 91.12 -52.71
N ASN A 285 28.93 91.14 -53.24
CA ASN A 285 28.68 91.45 -54.65
C ASN A 285 29.05 92.91 -54.97
N GLY A 286 30.00 93.09 -55.90
CA GLY A 286 30.42 94.41 -56.37
C GLY A 286 31.53 95.07 -55.55
N LEU A 287 32.06 94.40 -54.50
CA LEU A 287 33.22 94.86 -53.73
C LEU A 287 34.55 94.37 -54.36
N ASP A 288 35.60 95.19 -54.26
CA ASP A 288 36.96 94.79 -54.68
C ASP A 288 37.55 93.79 -53.67
N THR A 289 37.99 92.63 -54.15
CA THR A 289 38.62 91.57 -53.36
C THR A 289 39.84 91.99 -52.52
N GLN A 290 40.43 93.15 -52.81
CA GLN A 290 41.54 93.72 -52.04
C GLN A 290 41.13 94.86 -51.09
N SER A 291 39.87 95.29 -51.08
CA SER A 291 39.41 96.37 -50.19
C SER A 291 39.35 95.91 -48.72
N ASP A 292 39.54 96.87 -47.81
CA ASP A 292 39.40 96.62 -46.38
C ASP A 292 37.96 96.19 -46.05
N ASP A 293 36.95 96.81 -46.68
CA ASP A 293 35.54 96.42 -46.55
C ASP A 293 35.31 94.95 -46.95
N TYR A 294 35.84 94.48 -48.09
CA TYR A 294 35.68 93.07 -48.52
C TYR A 294 36.29 92.10 -47.50
N ARG A 295 37.42 92.46 -46.88
CA ARG A 295 38.07 91.63 -45.85
C ARG A 295 37.28 91.60 -44.55
N GLU A 296 36.67 92.72 -44.15
CA GLU A 296 35.82 92.84 -42.97
C GLU A 296 34.52 92.04 -43.13
N ILE A 297 33.77 92.24 -44.22
CA ILE A 297 32.54 91.48 -44.51
C ILE A 297 32.84 89.97 -44.63
N ARG A 298 33.94 89.60 -45.30
CA ARG A 298 34.32 88.19 -45.45
C ARG A 298 34.69 87.54 -44.11
N LYS A 299 35.29 88.30 -43.18
CA LYS A 299 35.59 87.79 -41.84
C LYS A 299 34.29 87.53 -41.06
N GLU A 300 33.36 88.48 -41.07
CA GLU A 300 32.08 88.32 -40.37
C GLU A 300 31.19 87.23 -40.98
N LEU A 301 31.25 87.00 -42.30
CA LEU A 301 30.61 85.84 -42.94
C LEU A 301 31.23 84.52 -42.49
N SER A 302 32.56 84.49 -42.30
CA SER A 302 33.24 83.33 -41.72
C SER A 302 32.87 83.12 -40.24
N ASP A 303 32.72 84.20 -39.48
CA ASP A 303 32.25 84.13 -38.10
C ASP A 303 30.78 83.65 -38.04
N TYR A 304 29.94 84.07 -39.00
CA TYR A 304 28.56 83.61 -39.17
C TYR A 304 28.49 82.11 -39.49
N GLU A 305 29.29 81.61 -40.44
CA GLU A 305 29.39 80.16 -40.72
C GLU A 305 29.70 79.36 -39.45
N ALA A 306 30.72 79.79 -38.69
CA ALA A 306 31.10 79.13 -37.43
C ALA A 306 30.01 79.24 -36.35
N ASN A 307 29.29 80.36 -36.29
CA ASN A 307 28.20 80.58 -35.34
C ASN A 307 26.93 79.78 -35.71
N THR A 308 26.71 79.49 -36.99
CA THR A 308 25.64 78.60 -37.45
C THR A 308 25.95 77.13 -37.15
N GLU A 309 27.22 76.71 -37.29
CA GLU A 309 27.66 75.40 -36.78
C GLU A 309 27.48 75.29 -35.26
N MET A 310 27.86 76.35 -34.50
CA MET A 310 27.63 76.42 -33.05
C MET A 310 26.14 76.33 -32.71
N TRP A 311 25.26 77.03 -33.43
CA TRP A 311 23.82 76.97 -33.22
C TRP A 311 23.29 75.54 -33.40
N ALA A 312 23.70 74.86 -34.48
CA ALA A 312 23.32 73.48 -34.74
C ALA A 312 23.82 72.52 -33.64
N GLU A 313 25.04 72.73 -33.15
CA GLU A 313 25.59 71.99 -32.00
C GLU A 313 24.75 72.23 -30.74
N GLN A 314 24.35 73.47 -30.44
CA GLN A 314 23.50 73.76 -29.28
C GLN A 314 22.13 73.10 -29.40
N LEU A 315 21.54 73.06 -30.61
CA LEU A 315 20.28 72.36 -30.86
C LEU A 315 20.42 70.85 -30.62
N GLU A 316 21.52 70.24 -31.07
CA GLU A 316 21.83 68.83 -30.81
C GLU A 316 22.04 68.56 -29.31
N VAL A 317 22.72 69.45 -28.58
CA VAL A 317 22.89 69.35 -27.12
C VAL A 317 21.54 69.30 -26.39
N ILE A 318 20.59 70.17 -26.77
CA ILE A 318 19.24 70.19 -26.19
C ILE A 318 18.51 68.87 -26.47
N HIS A 319 18.56 68.39 -27.72
CA HIS A 319 17.89 67.15 -28.12
C HIS A 319 18.49 65.93 -27.39
N LYS A 320 19.81 65.88 -27.28
CA LYS A 320 20.52 64.82 -26.57
C LYS A 320 20.16 64.80 -25.09
N GLU A 321 20.18 65.95 -24.42
CA GLU A 321 19.75 66.08 -23.01
C GLU A 321 18.33 65.55 -22.83
N TYR A 322 17.42 65.89 -23.74
CA TYR A 322 16.04 65.42 -23.71
C TYR A 322 15.92 63.89 -23.84
N LYS A 323 16.58 63.28 -24.83
CA LYS A 323 16.51 61.83 -25.07
C LYS A 323 17.19 61.01 -23.96
N GLU A 324 18.32 61.48 -23.44
CA GLU A 324 19.00 60.87 -22.30
C GLU A 324 18.10 60.90 -21.05
N LEU A 325 17.51 62.06 -20.75
CA LEU A 325 16.59 62.20 -19.62
C LEU A 325 15.34 61.33 -19.77
N SER A 326 14.76 61.23 -20.98
CA SER A 326 13.63 60.34 -21.32
C SER A 326 13.95 58.90 -20.95
N SER A 327 15.07 58.39 -21.49
CA SER A 327 15.48 57.00 -21.33
C SER A 327 15.84 56.68 -19.88
N GLU A 328 16.59 57.56 -19.20
CA GLU A 328 17.01 57.35 -17.82
C GLU A 328 15.82 57.33 -16.86
N THR A 329 14.84 58.23 -17.06
CA THR A 329 13.65 58.32 -16.21
C THR A 329 12.78 57.08 -16.34
N LEU A 330 12.54 56.62 -17.57
CA LEU A 330 11.77 55.40 -17.81
C LEU A 330 12.47 54.18 -17.21
N PHE A 331 13.78 54.03 -17.46
CA PHE A 331 14.56 52.91 -16.92
C PHE A 331 14.50 52.86 -15.38
N GLN A 332 14.63 54.00 -14.70
CA GLN A 332 14.57 54.06 -13.25
C GLN A 332 13.19 53.66 -12.71
N ILE A 333 12.10 54.19 -13.27
CA ILE A 333 10.76 53.93 -12.74
C ILE A 333 10.27 52.51 -13.07
N THR A 334 10.53 52.02 -14.29
CA THR A 334 10.20 50.65 -14.69
C THR A 334 11.03 49.61 -13.92
N GLY A 335 12.29 49.92 -13.61
CA GLY A 335 13.13 49.07 -12.76
C GLY A 335 12.51 48.84 -11.39
N ILE A 336 12.03 49.90 -10.72
CA ILE A 336 11.35 49.76 -9.43
C ILE A 336 10.04 49.00 -9.56
N TYR A 337 9.23 49.32 -10.57
CA TYR A 337 7.99 48.60 -10.84
C TYR A 337 8.24 47.09 -10.99
N SER A 338 9.28 46.69 -11.74
CA SER A 338 9.64 45.28 -11.93
C SER A 338 10.02 44.57 -10.63
N TYR A 339 10.72 45.26 -9.71
CA TYR A 339 11.03 44.71 -8.39
C TYR A 339 9.80 44.63 -7.50
N ALA A 340 8.91 45.61 -7.54
CA ALA A 340 7.65 45.59 -6.79
C ALA A 340 6.75 44.44 -7.26
N GLU A 341 6.60 44.26 -8.57
CA GLU A 341 5.85 43.15 -9.15
C GLU A 341 6.44 41.79 -8.75
N ALA A 342 7.76 41.60 -8.93
CA ALA A 342 8.44 40.37 -8.53
C ALA A 342 8.36 40.09 -7.01
N GLY A 343 8.44 41.14 -6.18
CA GLY A 343 8.31 41.05 -4.72
C GLY A 343 6.90 40.66 -4.28
N PHE A 344 5.89 41.25 -4.89
CA PHE A 344 4.48 40.91 -4.66
C PHE A 344 4.19 39.46 -5.06
N ASP A 345 4.57 39.07 -6.27
CA ASP A 345 4.35 37.72 -6.80
C ASP A 345 5.08 36.65 -5.99
N SER A 346 6.32 36.92 -5.57
CA SER A 346 7.08 35.98 -4.73
C SER A 346 6.47 35.84 -3.34
N ALA A 347 5.95 36.92 -2.75
CA ALA A 347 5.26 36.84 -1.46
C ALA A 347 3.99 35.97 -1.53
N ILE A 348 3.17 36.15 -2.58
CA ILE A 348 1.97 35.31 -2.81
C ILE A 348 2.37 33.83 -2.95
N LYS A 349 3.38 33.54 -3.77
CA LYS A 349 3.85 32.16 -3.98
C LYS A 349 4.38 31.53 -2.69
N ILE A 350 5.03 32.31 -1.83
CA ILE A 350 5.47 31.84 -0.51
C ILE A 350 4.26 31.52 0.37
N GLU A 351 3.24 32.39 0.43
CA GLU A 351 2.02 32.13 1.22
C GLU A 351 1.30 30.85 0.75
N GLU A 352 1.13 30.68 -0.56
CA GLU A 352 0.55 29.47 -1.15
C GLU A 352 1.36 28.22 -0.79
N LYS A 353 2.69 28.30 -0.91
CA LYS A 353 3.59 27.18 -0.58
C LYS A 353 3.56 26.83 0.90
N MET A 354 3.50 27.83 1.79
CA MET A 354 3.38 27.62 3.24
C MET A 354 2.06 26.92 3.60
N ALA A 355 0.95 27.26 2.92
CA ALA A 355 -0.33 26.59 3.12
C ALA A 355 -0.29 25.11 2.70
N GLU A 356 0.29 24.81 1.53
CA GLU A 356 0.54 23.42 1.09
C GLU A 356 1.38 22.66 2.12
N LEU A 357 2.47 23.27 2.58
CA LEU A 357 3.42 22.66 3.50
C LEU A 357 2.81 22.35 4.86
N LYS A 358 2.00 23.26 5.41
CA LYS A 358 1.25 23.04 6.67
C LYS A 358 0.30 21.85 6.56
N GLN A 359 -0.35 21.64 5.41
CA GLN A 359 -1.22 20.49 5.18
C GLN A 359 -0.41 19.18 5.13
N GLU A 360 0.69 19.16 4.38
CA GLU A 360 1.56 17.98 4.25
C GLU A 360 2.19 17.60 5.61
N MET A 361 2.69 18.59 6.36
CA MET A 361 3.24 18.39 7.71
C MET A 361 2.24 17.76 8.66
N LYS A 362 0.96 18.13 8.58
CA LYS A 362 -0.11 17.52 9.39
C LYS A 362 -0.31 16.05 9.04
N GLY A 363 -0.23 15.71 7.75
CA GLY A 363 -0.26 14.32 7.26
C GLY A 363 0.90 13.49 7.83
N CYS A 364 2.13 13.99 7.69
CA CYS A 364 3.33 13.34 8.23
C CYS A 364 3.29 13.22 9.76
N SER A 365 2.79 14.23 10.48
CA SER A 365 2.62 14.18 11.94
C SER A 365 1.65 13.07 12.36
N THR A 366 0.54 12.89 11.64
CA THR A 366 -0.39 11.78 11.90
C THR A 366 0.26 10.41 11.64
N GLN A 367 1.12 10.30 10.62
CA GLN A 367 1.86 9.06 10.36
C GLN A 367 2.90 8.79 11.45
N TYR A 368 3.59 9.82 11.92
CA TYR A 368 4.54 9.76 13.02
C TYR A 368 3.87 9.28 14.32
N GLU A 369 2.72 9.84 14.69
CA GLU A 369 1.94 9.42 15.87
C GLU A 369 1.50 7.95 15.78
N LYS A 370 1.08 7.51 14.58
CA LYS A 370 0.74 6.09 14.33
C LYS A 370 1.94 5.18 14.54
N TRP A 371 3.12 5.58 14.06
CA TRP A 371 4.35 4.83 14.24
C TRP A 371 4.74 4.75 15.72
N GLN A 372 4.67 5.87 16.46
CA GLN A 372 4.89 5.88 17.91
C GLN A 372 3.91 4.96 18.66
N GLY A 373 2.63 4.96 18.27
CA GLY A 373 1.63 4.03 18.80
C GLY A 373 2.01 2.57 18.54
N ALA A 374 2.40 2.23 17.31
CA ALA A 374 2.82 0.87 16.96
C ALA A 374 4.08 0.42 17.71
N ILE A 375 5.06 1.31 17.91
CA ILE A 375 6.24 1.03 18.75
C ILE A 375 5.81 0.73 20.19
N SER A 376 4.83 1.46 20.71
CA SER A 376 4.38 1.28 22.09
C SER A 376 3.73 -0.09 22.35
N ASP A 377 3.15 -0.69 21.31
CA ASP A 377 2.48 -1.99 21.35
C ASP A 377 3.44 -3.19 21.22
N LEU A 378 4.69 -2.97 20.79
CA LEU A 378 5.69 -4.03 20.64
C LEU A 378 5.97 -4.78 21.96
N ASP A 379 6.13 -6.10 21.85
CA ASP A 379 6.38 -6.98 23.00
C ASP A 379 7.86 -7.00 23.42
N SER A 380 8.80 -6.86 22.48
CA SER A 380 10.23 -6.94 22.78
C SER A 380 10.78 -5.59 23.27
N SER A 381 11.38 -5.58 24.47
CA SER A 381 11.92 -4.34 25.05
C SER A 381 13.09 -3.76 24.23
N GLY A 382 13.95 -4.62 23.69
CA GLY A 382 15.11 -4.18 22.91
C GLY A 382 14.75 -3.49 21.59
N ALA A 383 13.85 -4.06 20.80
CA ALA A 383 13.42 -3.43 19.55
C ALA A 383 12.59 -2.16 19.81
N LYS A 384 11.77 -2.18 20.86
CA LYS A 384 11.03 -0.99 21.31
C LYS A 384 11.96 0.15 21.68
N ASP A 385 13.03 -0.11 22.42
CA ASP A 385 14.02 0.91 22.79
C ASP A 385 14.72 1.48 21.55
N GLU A 386 15.15 0.63 20.61
CA GLU A 386 15.84 1.06 19.39
C GLU A 386 14.93 1.88 18.46
N MET A 387 13.71 1.42 18.19
CA MET A 387 12.76 2.17 17.36
C MET A 387 12.33 3.47 18.04
N SER A 388 12.16 3.48 19.37
CA SER A 388 11.87 4.71 20.10
C SER A 388 13.01 5.73 19.99
N ALA A 389 14.27 5.27 20.05
CA ALA A 389 15.43 6.13 19.84
C ALA A 389 15.49 6.70 18.41
N GLN A 390 15.13 5.90 17.40
CA GLN A 390 15.00 6.38 16.03
C GLN A 390 13.88 7.42 15.87
N ALA A 391 12.69 7.15 16.43
CA ALA A 391 11.55 8.05 16.38
C ALA A 391 11.86 9.41 17.04
N ALA A 392 12.55 9.39 18.18
CA ALA A 392 12.94 10.61 18.91
C ALA A 392 13.77 11.59 18.05
N ASN A 393 14.48 11.12 17.02
CA ASN A 393 15.21 12.01 16.10
C ASN A 393 14.29 12.96 15.32
N TYR A 394 13.00 12.66 15.21
CA TYR A 394 12.00 13.49 14.51
C TYR A 394 11.15 14.35 15.46
N GLU A 395 11.24 14.16 16.79
CA GLU A 395 10.40 14.89 17.75
C GLU A 395 10.65 16.41 17.72
N ALA A 396 11.91 16.81 17.56
CA ALA A 396 12.30 18.22 17.43
C ALA A 396 11.73 18.88 16.15
N PHE A 397 11.47 18.10 15.11
CA PHE A 397 10.93 18.59 13.84
C PHE A 397 9.45 18.97 13.98
N PHE A 398 8.66 18.18 14.72
CA PHE A 398 7.22 18.44 14.91
C PHE A 398 6.89 19.38 16.07
N SER A 399 7.84 19.70 16.94
CA SER A 399 7.64 20.56 18.12
C SER A 399 7.97 22.04 17.89
N LYS A 400 8.69 22.37 16.80
CA LYS A 400 9.08 23.75 16.48
C LYS A 400 8.07 24.38 15.52
N ASP A 401 7.06 25.07 16.06
CA ASP A 401 6.30 26.03 15.25
C ASP A 401 6.86 27.43 15.46
N ASN A 402 7.71 27.87 14.53
CA ASN A 402 8.30 29.20 14.50
C ASN A 402 7.94 29.94 13.19
N THR A 403 6.82 29.55 12.56
CA THR A 403 6.43 30.08 11.24
C THR A 403 5.72 31.44 11.32
N ASP A 404 5.11 31.78 12.46
CA ASP A 404 4.29 32.99 12.62
C ASP A 404 5.02 34.30 12.28
N GLU A 405 6.26 34.47 12.76
CA GLU A 405 7.04 35.69 12.48
C GLU A 405 7.36 35.80 10.99
N PHE A 406 7.73 34.68 10.37
CA PHE A 406 8.00 34.60 8.94
C PHE A 406 6.76 34.94 8.10
N GLU A 407 5.60 34.37 8.44
CA GLU A 407 4.34 34.63 7.74
C GLU A 407 3.90 36.09 7.89
N GLN A 408 4.06 36.69 9.08
CA GLN A 408 3.78 38.11 9.29
C GLN A 408 4.70 39.01 8.47
N MET A 409 5.99 38.66 8.34
CA MET A 409 6.93 39.43 7.52
C MET A 409 6.64 39.29 6.02
N ILE A 410 6.21 38.11 5.57
CA ILE A 410 5.77 37.89 4.20
C ILE A 410 4.49 38.68 3.88
N ASP A 411 3.48 38.66 4.75
CA ASP A 411 2.27 39.46 4.55
C ASP A 411 2.57 40.97 4.56
N ASN A 412 3.47 41.44 5.44
CA ASN A 412 3.97 42.81 5.41
C ASN A 412 4.62 43.14 4.06
N ASN A 413 5.52 42.29 3.58
CA ASN A 413 6.23 42.49 2.32
C ASN A 413 5.27 42.46 1.13
N LYS A 414 4.30 41.54 1.12
CA LYS A 414 3.22 41.49 0.11
C LYS A 414 2.49 42.82 0.03
N GLN A 415 2.08 43.37 1.18
CA GLN A 415 1.37 44.66 1.21
C GLN A 415 2.28 45.83 0.79
N TYR A 416 3.53 45.85 1.24
CA TYR A 416 4.52 46.85 0.85
C TYR A 416 4.77 46.87 -0.67
N TYR A 417 5.03 45.71 -1.27
CA TYR A 417 5.25 45.60 -2.71
C TYR A 417 4.00 45.89 -3.52
N GLY A 418 2.83 45.42 -3.06
CA GLY A 418 1.54 45.66 -3.70
C GLY A 418 1.20 47.15 -3.74
N GLU A 419 1.42 47.87 -2.64
CA GLU A 419 1.17 49.31 -2.59
C GLU A 419 2.10 50.09 -3.52
N ILE A 420 3.39 49.74 -3.60
CA ILE A 420 4.31 50.36 -4.57
C ILE A 420 3.85 50.11 -6.00
N LYS A 421 3.49 48.85 -6.30
CA LYS A 421 3.00 48.46 -7.62
C LYS A 421 1.77 49.30 -8.01
N GLU A 422 0.75 49.35 -7.16
CA GLU A 422 -0.48 50.11 -7.40
C GLU A 422 -0.20 51.61 -7.60
N VAL A 423 0.61 52.23 -6.74
CA VAL A 423 0.96 53.65 -6.86
C VAL A 423 1.67 53.95 -8.18
N LEU A 424 2.57 53.07 -8.62
CA LEU A 424 3.30 53.25 -9.88
C LEU A 424 2.42 52.99 -11.12
N GLU A 425 1.46 52.07 -11.03
CA GLU A 425 0.45 51.82 -12.08
C GLU A 425 -0.50 53.02 -12.25
N ASP A 426 -0.81 53.70 -11.15
CA ASP A 426 -1.67 54.89 -11.14
C ASP A 426 -0.96 56.16 -11.65
N MET A 427 0.37 56.13 -11.84
CA MET A 427 1.10 57.27 -12.38
C MET A 427 0.76 57.49 -13.86
N ILE A 428 -0.10 58.47 -14.14
CA ILE A 428 -0.55 58.83 -15.49
C ILE A 428 0.03 60.18 -15.95
N PHE A 429 0.52 60.20 -17.19
CA PHE A 429 0.83 61.41 -17.97
C PHE A 429 0.11 61.39 -19.32
N ALA A 430 -0.72 62.41 -19.59
CA ALA A 430 -1.51 62.55 -20.81
C ALA A 430 -2.33 61.29 -21.16
N GLY A 431 -2.93 60.65 -20.16
CA GLY A 431 -3.72 59.42 -20.32
C GLY A 431 -2.91 58.13 -20.49
N ASN A 432 -1.57 58.18 -20.43
CA ASN A 432 -0.69 57.02 -20.54
C ASN A 432 0.02 56.73 -19.21
N GLN A 433 0.25 55.46 -18.88
CA GLN A 433 1.03 55.06 -17.70
C GLN A 433 2.50 55.41 -17.87
N VAL A 434 3.06 56.09 -16.87
CA VAL A 434 4.46 56.55 -16.84
C VAL A 434 5.45 55.39 -16.84
N ILE A 435 5.05 54.23 -16.31
CA ILE A 435 5.87 53.00 -16.26
C ILE A 435 5.87 52.19 -17.58
N VAL A 436 4.98 52.50 -18.51
CA VAL A 436 4.78 51.75 -19.77
C VAL A 436 5.14 52.58 -21.00
N ALA A 437 4.71 53.85 -21.06
CA ALA A 437 4.86 54.67 -22.24
C ALA A 437 6.24 55.35 -22.31
N GLU A 438 6.88 55.29 -23.48
CA GLU A 438 8.11 56.05 -23.74
C GLU A 438 7.81 57.56 -23.64
N PRO A 439 8.49 58.31 -22.74
CA PRO A 439 8.14 59.70 -22.48
C PRO A 439 8.13 60.55 -23.75
N SER A 440 9.10 60.33 -24.65
CA SER A 440 9.16 61.09 -25.90
C SER A 440 8.02 60.84 -26.88
N ALA A 441 7.48 59.63 -26.94
CA ALA A 441 6.33 59.33 -27.78
C ALA A 441 5.06 60.10 -27.36
N VAL A 442 4.97 60.47 -26.08
CA VAL A 442 3.83 61.20 -25.51
C VAL A 442 4.07 62.71 -25.49
N ILE A 443 5.29 63.14 -25.17
CA ILE A 443 5.63 64.56 -25.01
C ILE A 443 5.83 65.27 -26.37
N ASP A 444 6.45 64.62 -27.36
CA ASP A 444 6.77 65.27 -28.66
C ASP A 444 5.51 65.83 -29.37
N PRO A 445 4.38 65.10 -29.48
CA PRO A 445 3.15 65.64 -30.08
C PRO A 445 2.52 66.80 -29.31
N LEU A 446 2.65 66.81 -27.98
CA LEU A 446 2.14 67.89 -27.12
C LEU A 446 3.03 69.13 -27.25
N ALA A 447 4.34 68.95 -27.32
CA ALA A 447 5.32 70.02 -27.53
C ALA A 447 5.07 70.78 -28.83
N ALA A 448 4.85 70.05 -29.94
CA ALA A 448 4.56 70.63 -31.24
C ALA A 448 3.29 71.51 -31.27
N GLN A 449 2.30 71.22 -30.42
CA GLN A 449 1.06 72.03 -30.35
C GLN A 449 1.28 73.37 -29.63
N MET A 450 2.26 73.44 -28.73
CA MET A 450 2.45 74.57 -27.82
C MET A 450 3.62 75.48 -28.22
N SER A 451 4.61 74.93 -28.93
CA SER A 451 5.89 75.57 -29.28
C SER A 451 5.73 76.86 -30.09
N ALA A 452 4.80 76.90 -31.06
CA ALA A 452 4.65 78.00 -32.01
C ALA A 452 4.42 79.39 -31.36
N SER A 453 3.81 79.42 -30.17
CA SER A 453 3.51 80.65 -29.43
C SER A 453 4.68 81.15 -28.56
N VAL A 454 5.71 80.33 -28.37
CA VAL A 454 6.82 80.60 -27.43
C VAL A 454 7.89 81.44 -28.11
N ASN A 455 8.18 82.62 -27.53
CA ASN A 455 9.14 83.58 -28.09
C ASN A 455 10.15 84.13 -27.07
N THR A 456 10.02 83.79 -25.80
CA THR A 456 10.88 84.26 -24.71
C THR A 456 11.17 83.12 -23.74
N GLN A 457 12.24 83.24 -22.96
CA GLN A 457 12.58 82.26 -21.93
C GLN A 457 11.44 82.08 -20.90
N GLN A 458 10.80 83.19 -20.52
CA GLN A 458 9.68 83.20 -19.58
C GLN A 458 8.43 82.51 -20.18
N GLY A 459 8.17 82.72 -21.47
CA GLY A 459 7.07 82.04 -22.17
C GLY A 459 7.28 80.53 -22.26
N LEU A 460 8.53 80.08 -22.47
CA LEU A 460 8.90 78.66 -22.49
C LEU A 460 8.64 78.00 -21.13
N ASP A 461 9.11 78.63 -20.04
CA ASP A 461 8.88 78.15 -18.67
C ASP A 461 7.39 78.08 -18.32
N GLN A 462 6.61 79.09 -18.71
CA GLN A 462 5.16 79.10 -18.47
C GLN A 462 4.43 77.99 -19.21
N GLN A 463 4.73 77.79 -20.49
CA GLN A 463 4.08 76.74 -21.30
C GLN A 463 4.48 75.33 -20.84
N ALA A 464 5.75 75.10 -20.49
CA ALA A 464 6.20 73.82 -19.95
C ALA A 464 5.48 73.47 -18.63
N LYS A 465 5.33 74.45 -17.73
CA LYS A 465 4.59 74.27 -16.47
C LYS A 465 3.10 74.03 -16.69
N ALA A 466 2.49 74.70 -17.67
CA ALA A 466 1.10 74.48 -18.04
C ALA A 466 0.89 73.05 -18.57
N MET A 467 1.74 72.61 -19.52
CA MET A 467 1.69 71.26 -20.07
C MET A 467 1.81 70.19 -18.99
N LEU A 468 2.81 70.32 -18.10
CA LEU A 468 2.99 69.36 -17.01
C LEU A 468 1.75 69.33 -16.11
N LYS A 469 1.20 70.49 -15.74
CA LYS A 469 0.05 70.58 -14.85
C LYS A 469 -1.23 69.99 -15.46
N GLU A 470 -1.47 70.22 -16.75
CA GLU A 470 -2.69 69.76 -17.43
C GLU A 470 -2.67 68.25 -17.73
N ASN A 471 -1.48 67.66 -17.88
CA ASN A 471 -1.32 66.27 -18.31
C ASN A 471 -0.87 65.32 -17.20
N TRP A 472 -0.27 65.82 -16.12
CA TRP A 472 0.09 65.02 -14.95
C TRP A 472 -1.13 64.83 -14.04
N GLY A 473 -1.38 63.60 -13.58
CA GLY A 473 -2.52 63.32 -12.70
C GLY A 473 -2.62 64.22 -11.46
N ASP A 474 -3.85 64.56 -11.05
CA ASP A 474 -4.13 65.49 -9.94
C ASP A 474 -3.82 64.92 -8.55
N SER A 475 -3.70 63.60 -8.43
CA SER A 475 -3.49 62.92 -7.14
C SER A 475 -2.04 63.02 -6.66
N PRO A 476 -1.80 63.32 -5.37
CA PRO A 476 -0.48 63.12 -4.79
C PRO A 476 -0.21 61.61 -4.71
N TYR A 477 0.69 61.10 -5.56
CA TYR A 477 1.16 59.71 -5.51
C TYR A 477 1.96 59.50 -4.23
N GLN A 478 1.25 59.08 -3.17
CA GLN A 478 1.78 58.88 -1.83
C GLN A 478 1.40 57.50 -1.34
N PHE A 479 2.30 56.89 -0.58
CA PHE A 479 2.03 55.65 0.12
C PHE A 479 1.08 55.92 1.30
N SER A 480 0.01 55.14 1.37
CA SER A 480 -1.03 55.15 2.39
C SER A 480 -0.62 54.45 3.69
N SER A 481 0.35 53.53 3.61
CA SER A 481 0.86 52.78 4.77
C SER A 481 2.26 53.23 5.19
N ASP A 482 2.52 53.22 6.51
CA ASP A 482 3.86 53.39 7.08
C ASP A 482 4.71 52.11 6.93
N LYS A 483 4.30 51.15 6.08
CA LYS A 483 4.99 49.87 5.92
C LYS A 483 6.24 50.04 5.08
N ASP A 484 7.27 49.32 5.49
CA ASP A 484 8.54 49.25 4.79
C ASP A 484 8.94 47.78 4.63
N LYS A 485 9.86 47.52 3.70
CA LYS A 485 10.37 46.18 3.43
C LYS A 485 10.99 45.55 4.68
N LYS A 486 10.78 44.24 4.84
CA LYS A 486 11.29 43.43 5.95
C LYS A 486 12.22 42.34 5.42
N ASP A 487 13.34 42.14 6.12
CA ASP A 487 14.33 41.12 5.77
C ASP A 487 13.93 39.76 6.35
N ILE A 488 13.34 38.90 5.53
CA ILE A 488 12.89 37.58 5.98
C ILE A 488 14.03 36.65 6.44
N GLU A 489 15.28 36.91 6.04
CA GLU A 489 16.45 36.10 6.44
C GLU A 489 16.77 36.23 7.94
N THR A 490 16.24 37.25 8.63
CA THR A 490 16.47 37.40 10.07
C THR A 490 15.67 36.41 10.91
N THR A 491 14.61 35.83 10.35
CA THR A 491 13.70 34.92 11.04
C THR A 491 14.40 33.60 11.38
N ASP A 492 14.05 33.04 12.54
CA ASP A 492 14.62 31.75 12.96
C ASP A 492 14.10 30.58 12.11
N PHE A 493 12.91 30.71 11.51
CA PHE A 493 12.39 29.74 10.56
C PHE A 493 13.24 29.65 9.29
N VAL A 494 13.62 30.76 8.66
CA VAL A 494 14.45 30.74 7.44
C VAL A 494 15.83 30.15 7.72
N LYS A 495 16.43 30.46 8.87
CA LYS A 495 17.69 29.83 9.31
C LYS A 495 17.52 28.32 9.47
N TYR A 496 16.45 27.89 10.16
CA TYR A 496 16.15 26.46 10.34
C TYR A 496 15.92 25.74 9.00
N LEU A 497 15.14 26.34 8.11
CA LEU A 497 14.87 25.84 6.77
C LEU A 497 16.17 25.62 5.98
N ARG A 498 17.05 26.63 5.99
CA ARG A 498 18.29 26.62 5.21
C ARG A 498 19.37 25.72 5.81
N GLU A 499 19.58 25.79 7.12
CA GLU A 499 20.74 25.18 7.79
C GLU A 499 20.49 23.75 8.28
N GLU A 500 19.24 23.40 8.60
CA GLU A 500 18.88 22.09 9.16
C GLU A 500 18.03 21.24 8.21
N LEU A 501 17.02 21.83 7.56
CA LEU A 501 16.07 21.07 6.74
C LEU A 501 16.57 20.83 5.31
N CYS A 502 17.03 21.87 4.62
CA CYS A 502 17.41 21.80 3.19
C CYS A 502 18.92 21.65 2.98
N LYS A 503 19.74 21.85 4.02
CA LYS A 503 21.20 21.70 3.90
C LYS A 503 21.53 20.23 3.56
N PRO A 504 22.21 19.95 2.44
CA PRO A 504 22.73 18.62 2.17
C PRO A 504 23.75 18.19 3.22
N ASP A 505 23.99 16.87 3.31
CA ASP A 505 25.03 16.37 4.19
C ASP A 505 26.42 16.90 3.79
N ASP A 506 27.29 17.10 4.76
CA ASP A 506 28.69 17.45 4.47
C ASP A 506 29.40 16.30 3.69
N SER A 507 28.90 15.07 3.79
CA SER A 507 29.36 13.92 3.00
C SER A 507 28.69 13.75 1.64
N SER A 508 27.81 14.67 1.23
CA SER A 508 27.08 14.57 -0.04
C SER A 508 28.01 14.53 -1.26
N ASP A 509 27.78 13.56 -2.15
CA ASP A 509 28.56 13.30 -3.35
C ASP A 509 27.64 12.73 -4.44
N LYS A 510 27.43 13.54 -5.48
CA LYS A 510 26.49 13.21 -6.57
C LYS A 510 26.95 12.04 -7.43
N GLU A 511 28.25 11.80 -7.56
CA GLU A 511 28.77 10.66 -8.33
C GLU A 511 28.64 9.39 -7.50
N LYS A 512 29.06 9.45 -6.23
CA LYS A 512 28.99 8.31 -5.30
C LYS A 512 27.55 7.88 -5.00
N SER A 513 26.62 8.81 -4.84
CA SER A 513 25.20 8.50 -4.65
C SER A 513 24.61 7.76 -5.86
N LYS A 514 24.99 8.11 -7.10
CA LYS A 514 24.59 7.38 -8.30
C LYS A 514 25.22 5.98 -8.36
N GLU A 515 26.48 5.86 -7.96
CA GLU A 515 27.18 4.57 -7.91
C GLU A 515 26.50 3.60 -6.93
N GLU A 516 26.26 4.04 -5.69
CA GLU A 516 25.58 3.20 -4.68
C GLU A 516 24.12 2.91 -5.07
N ALA A 517 23.39 3.89 -5.61
CA ALA A 517 22.03 3.65 -6.09
C ALA A 517 21.99 2.57 -7.17
N LYS A 518 22.88 2.66 -8.16
CA LYS A 518 22.97 1.66 -9.23
C LYS A 518 23.34 0.29 -8.70
N LYS A 519 24.32 0.21 -7.78
CA LYS A 519 24.74 -1.06 -7.17
C LYS A 519 23.56 -1.79 -6.51
N TRP A 520 22.74 -1.08 -5.74
CA TRP A 520 21.58 -1.69 -5.07
C TRP A 520 20.42 -1.96 -6.03
N ASP A 521 20.25 -1.16 -7.07
CA ASP A 521 19.29 -1.45 -8.15
C ASP A 521 19.67 -2.70 -8.92
N ASP A 522 20.95 -2.87 -9.27
CA ASP A 522 21.45 -4.07 -9.97
C ASP A 522 21.29 -5.32 -9.09
N SER A 523 21.66 -5.25 -7.79
CA SER A 523 21.46 -6.35 -6.83
C SER A 523 19.99 -6.70 -6.63
N LEU A 524 19.11 -5.70 -6.53
CA LEU A 524 17.66 -5.93 -6.42
C LEU A 524 17.12 -6.57 -7.69
N ALA A 525 17.51 -6.07 -8.88
CA ALA A 525 17.03 -6.58 -10.15
C ALA A 525 17.41 -8.05 -10.38
N GLU A 526 18.62 -8.45 -10.00
CA GLU A 526 19.05 -9.85 -10.00
C GLU A 526 18.12 -10.72 -9.15
N ARG A 527 17.85 -10.29 -7.91
CA ARG A 527 17.01 -11.03 -6.97
C ARG A 527 15.53 -10.99 -7.30
N LEU A 528 15.05 -9.94 -7.97
CA LEU A 528 13.67 -9.89 -8.46
C LEU A 528 13.39 -10.90 -9.56
N GLU A 529 14.41 -11.33 -10.31
CA GLU A 529 14.24 -12.42 -11.27
C GLU A 529 14.08 -13.77 -10.56
N ASP A 530 14.87 -13.99 -9.50
CA ASP A 530 14.71 -15.15 -8.62
C ASP A 530 13.34 -15.14 -7.92
N TYR A 531 12.87 -13.97 -7.45
CA TYR A 531 11.53 -13.78 -6.87
C TYR A 531 10.41 -14.19 -7.82
N LYS A 532 10.48 -13.77 -9.09
CA LYS A 532 9.48 -14.16 -10.10
C LYS A 532 9.53 -15.67 -10.36
N THR A 533 10.74 -16.21 -10.49
CA THR A 533 10.96 -17.64 -10.69
C THR A 533 10.44 -18.46 -9.51
N PHE A 534 10.57 -17.95 -8.29
CA PHE A 534 10.04 -18.57 -7.08
C PHE A 534 8.54 -18.84 -7.17
N PHE A 535 7.74 -17.94 -7.77
CA PHE A 535 6.30 -18.15 -7.95
C PHE A 535 5.93 -19.07 -9.12
N MET A 536 6.89 -19.42 -9.98
CA MET A 536 6.64 -20.42 -11.03
C MET A 536 6.40 -21.81 -10.39
N THR A 537 5.55 -22.60 -11.02
CA THR A 537 5.12 -23.94 -10.56
C THR A 537 5.15 -24.94 -11.72
N ASP A 538 6.00 -24.69 -12.72
CA ASP A 538 6.14 -25.53 -13.91
C ASP A 538 6.69 -26.94 -13.61
N ASP A 539 7.30 -27.10 -12.45
CA ASP A 539 7.86 -28.34 -11.93
C ASP A 539 6.81 -29.30 -11.33
N ILE A 540 5.55 -28.86 -11.22
CA ILE A 540 4.42 -29.70 -10.82
C ILE A 540 3.33 -29.72 -11.92
N PRO A 541 2.54 -30.80 -12.06
CA PRO A 541 1.46 -30.86 -13.04
C PRO A 541 0.34 -29.83 -12.77
N GLU A 542 -0.13 -29.18 -13.84
CA GLU A 542 -1.35 -28.35 -13.81
C GLU A 542 -2.57 -29.26 -13.89
N ILE A 543 -3.26 -29.42 -12.78
CA ILE A 543 -4.41 -30.31 -12.66
C ILE A 543 -5.56 -29.54 -12.04
N ASN A 544 -6.66 -29.44 -12.79
CA ASN A 544 -7.93 -28.96 -12.26
C ASN A 544 -8.71 -30.12 -11.63
N LEU A 545 -8.83 -30.12 -10.30
CA LEU A 545 -9.47 -31.22 -9.57
C LEU A 545 -10.95 -31.38 -9.94
N GLN A 546 -11.66 -30.28 -10.25
CA GLN A 546 -13.08 -30.32 -10.61
C GLN A 546 -13.28 -30.96 -11.99
N GLU A 547 -12.37 -30.70 -12.93
CA GLU A 547 -12.44 -31.31 -14.27
C GLU A 547 -12.09 -32.80 -14.23
N VAL A 548 -11.00 -33.19 -13.54
CA VAL A 548 -10.58 -34.60 -13.47
C VAL A 548 -11.60 -35.46 -12.74
N SER A 549 -12.19 -34.95 -11.66
CA SER A 549 -13.25 -35.63 -10.90
C SER A 549 -14.63 -35.54 -11.55
N LYS A 550 -14.81 -34.72 -12.61
CA LYS A 550 -16.12 -34.37 -13.18
C LYS A 550 -17.10 -33.79 -12.14
N GLY A 551 -16.55 -33.07 -11.16
CA GLY A 551 -17.29 -32.49 -10.04
C GLY A 551 -17.70 -33.49 -8.95
N GLU A 552 -17.26 -34.75 -9.04
CA GLU A 552 -17.54 -35.77 -8.03
C GLU A 552 -16.50 -35.74 -6.90
N LEU A 553 -16.54 -34.70 -6.08
CA LEU A 553 -15.68 -34.53 -4.91
C LEU A 553 -16.49 -34.37 -3.61
N PRO A 554 -16.03 -34.93 -2.47
CA PRO A 554 -16.61 -34.70 -1.15
C PRO A 554 -16.98 -33.26 -0.82
N THR A 555 -16.16 -32.26 -1.18
CA THR A 555 -16.51 -30.83 -0.97
C THR A 555 -17.79 -30.43 -1.69
N ASN A 556 -18.05 -30.95 -2.90
CA ASN A 556 -19.29 -30.70 -3.63
C ASN A 556 -20.47 -31.45 -3.02
N TRP A 557 -20.25 -32.70 -2.57
CA TRP A 557 -21.29 -33.51 -1.93
C TRP A 557 -21.77 -32.89 -0.61
N LEU A 558 -20.84 -32.30 0.14
CA LEU A 558 -21.09 -31.66 1.43
C LEU A 558 -21.46 -30.18 1.33
N LYS A 559 -21.40 -29.58 0.13
CA LYS A 559 -21.55 -28.13 -0.09
C LYS A 559 -20.55 -27.31 0.74
N ALA A 560 -19.32 -27.78 0.82
CA ALA A 560 -18.22 -27.22 1.60
C ALA A 560 -17.08 -26.65 0.71
N ALA A 561 -17.38 -26.33 -0.55
CA ALA A 561 -16.42 -25.74 -1.47
C ALA A 561 -15.85 -24.42 -0.93
N ALA A 562 -14.53 -24.23 -1.07
CA ALA A 562 -13.87 -23.00 -0.66
C ALA A 562 -14.28 -21.82 -1.57
N VAL A 563 -14.31 -20.62 -1.01
CA VAL A 563 -14.42 -19.40 -1.81
C VAL A 563 -13.08 -19.19 -2.50
N GLN A 564 -13.07 -19.20 -3.84
CA GLN A 564 -11.87 -18.91 -4.60
C GLN A 564 -11.43 -17.47 -4.38
N THR A 565 -10.23 -17.32 -3.86
CA THR A 565 -9.53 -16.04 -3.73
C THR A 565 -8.42 -15.96 -4.78
N ALA A 566 -8.19 -14.77 -5.32
CA ALA A 566 -7.12 -14.58 -6.29
C ALA A 566 -5.74 -14.92 -5.69
N SER A 567 -4.90 -15.57 -6.48
CA SER A 567 -3.48 -15.81 -6.21
C SER A 567 -2.75 -14.46 -6.31
N ASN A 568 -2.44 -13.81 -5.18
CA ASN A 568 -1.79 -12.50 -5.18
C ASN A 568 -0.38 -12.59 -4.62
N SER A 569 0.63 -12.63 -5.50
CA SER A 569 1.99 -12.22 -5.16
C SER A 569 2.11 -10.69 -5.25
N ALA A 570 2.99 -10.10 -4.46
CA ALA A 570 3.24 -8.67 -4.51
C ALA A 570 4.01 -8.31 -5.80
N ASP A 571 3.54 -7.30 -6.53
CA ASP A 571 4.23 -6.80 -7.72
C ASP A 571 5.33 -5.82 -7.28
N ILE A 572 6.54 -6.34 -7.07
CA ILE A 572 7.67 -5.56 -6.55
C ILE A 572 8.26 -4.67 -7.65
N LYS A 573 8.24 -3.35 -7.41
CA LYS A 573 8.72 -2.31 -8.32
C LYS A 573 9.54 -1.25 -7.59
N GLY A 574 10.20 -0.38 -8.35
CA GLY A 574 11.00 0.72 -7.84
C GLY A 574 12.47 0.34 -7.64
N GLY A 575 13.16 1.17 -6.86
CA GLY A 575 14.60 1.05 -6.61
C GLY A 575 15.17 2.28 -5.92
N MET A 576 16.48 2.49 -5.99
CA MET A 576 17.25 3.55 -5.34
C MET A 576 17.58 4.72 -6.27
N SER A 577 17.47 4.55 -7.59
CA SER A 577 17.89 5.53 -8.62
C SER A 577 17.34 6.95 -8.45
N ASP A 578 16.05 7.12 -8.17
CA ASP A 578 15.41 8.43 -7.98
C ASP A 578 14.32 8.43 -6.92
N LYS A 579 13.74 9.61 -6.64
CA LYS A 579 12.73 9.80 -5.60
C LYS A 579 11.49 8.92 -5.80
N ASN A 580 10.97 8.84 -7.03
CA ASN A 580 9.76 8.08 -7.31
C ASN A 580 10.06 6.59 -7.21
N ASN A 581 11.18 6.13 -7.77
CA ASN A 581 11.63 4.75 -7.62
C ASN A 581 11.79 4.34 -6.14
N ARG A 582 12.34 5.23 -5.29
CA ARG A 582 12.48 4.98 -3.85
C ARG A 582 11.14 4.89 -3.12
N LYS A 583 10.19 5.74 -3.49
CA LYS A 583 8.84 5.69 -2.96
C LYS A 583 8.12 4.41 -3.42
N GLU A 584 8.29 4.01 -4.67
CA GLU A 584 7.73 2.77 -5.23
C GLU A 584 8.25 1.51 -4.55
N ILE A 585 9.55 1.43 -4.23
CA ILE A 585 10.10 0.26 -3.53
C ILE A 585 9.65 0.19 -2.07
N SER A 586 9.56 1.34 -1.38
CA SER A 586 8.95 1.41 -0.05
C SER A 586 7.48 0.96 -0.05
N ASN A 587 6.70 1.40 -1.05
CA ASN A 587 5.32 0.94 -1.22
C ASN A 587 5.25 -0.56 -1.58
N SER A 588 6.16 -1.06 -2.42
CA SER A 588 6.24 -2.48 -2.76
C SER A 588 6.57 -3.34 -1.55
N ALA A 589 7.45 -2.89 -0.66
CA ALA A 589 7.71 -3.55 0.62
C ALA A 589 6.46 -3.60 1.50
N LYS A 590 5.72 -2.48 1.63
CA LYS A 590 4.44 -2.51 2.34
C LYS A 590 3.45 -3.48 1.68
N ASP A 591 3.40 -3.52 0.36
CA ASP A 591 2.54 -4.42 -0.39
C ASP A 591 2.94 -5.89 -0.21
N ALA A 592 4.24 -6.18 -0.09
CA ALA A 592 4.76 -7.49 0.30
C ALA A 592 4.32 -7.93 1.70
N MET A 593 4.03 -6.99 2.61
CA MET A 593 3.47 -7.27 3.94
C MET A 593 1.95 -7.37 3.95
N LYS A 594 1.24 -7.07 2.84
CA LYS A 594 -0.24 -7.08 2.76
C LYS A 594 -0.82 -8.51 2.80
N ASN A 595 -0.68 -9.16 3.94
CA ASN A 595 -1.50 -10.28 4.37
C ASN A 595 -2.71 -9.79 5.17
N ASP A 596 -3.75 -10.63 5.24
CA ASP A 596 -4.86 -10.43 6.16
C ASP A 596 -4.32 -10.38 7.60
N ASN A 597 -4.42 -9.21 8.26
CA ASN A 597 -3.96 -9.01 9.63
C ASN A 597 -4.55 -10.05 10.58
N SER A 598 -5.76 -10.54 10.30
CA SER A 598 -6.39 -11.59 11.08
C SER A 598 -5.57 -12.89 11.06
N SER A 599 -4.90 -13.21 9.96
CA SER A 599 -4.08 -14.42 9.83
C SER A 599 -2.78 -14.33 10.65
N LEU A 600 -2.14 -13.15 10.70
CA LEU A 600 -0.96 -12.92 11.53
C LEU A 600 -1.32 -12.86 13.02
N GLU A 601 -2.46 -12.27 13.38
CA GLU A 601 -2.97 -12.28 14.76
C GLU A 601 -3.26 -13.71 15.24
N LEU A 602 -3.82 -14.56 14.37
CA LEU A 602 -4.02 -15.99 14.66
C LEU A 602 -2.69 -16.74 14.82
N LEU A 603 -1.68 -16.45 13.99
CA LEU A 603 -0.33 -17.02 14.14
C LEU A 603 0.30 -16.59 15.48
N SER A 604 0.18 -15.31 15.83
CA SER A 604 0.69 -14.71 17.08
C SER A 604 0.08 -15.38 18.32
N GLY A 605 -1.22 -15.70 18.29
CA GLY A 605 -1.94 -16.39 19.37
C GLY A 605 -1.92 -17.92 19.33
N LEU A 606 -1.33 -18.53 18.28
CA LEU A 606 -1.47 -19.96 18.02
C LEU A 606 -0.93 -20.85 19.14
N ALA A 607 0.19 -20.45 19.76
CA ALA A 607 0.80 -21.17 20.88
C ALA A 607 -0.19 -21.38 22.04
N ASP A 608 -1.02 -20.37 22.33
CA ASP A 608 -2.00 -20.42 23.41
C ASP A 608 -3.25 -21.21 22.97
N MET A 609 -3.66 -21.09 21.70
CA MET A 609 -4.82 -21.81 21.17
C MET A 609 -4.63 -23.33 21.17
N ILE A 610 -3.42 -23.83 20.86
CA ILE A 610 -3.13 -25.26 20.79
C ILE A 610 -3.16 -25.93 22.18
N GLN A 611 -2.87 -25.20 23.26
CA GLN A 611 -2.91 -25.76 24.62
C GLN A 611 -4.33 -26.26 25.01
N GLY A 612 -5.39 -25.77 24.35
CA GLY A 612 -6.77 -26.22 24.56
C GLY A 612 -7.34 -27.13 23.46
N GLY A 613 -6.58 -27.44 22.40
CA GLY A 613 -7.13 -27.95 21.13
C GLY A 613 -6.43 -29.20 20.56
N ALA A 614 -6.31 -30.27 21.36
CA ALA A 614 -5.60 -31.50 20.96
C ALA A 614 -6.14 -32.13 19.65
N GLU A 615 -7.46 -32.05 19.41
CA GLU A 615 -8.06 -32.58 18.18
C GLU A 615 -7.51 -31.90 16.92
N ALA A 616 -7.33 -30.57 16.94
CA ALA A 616 -6.81 -29.83 15.79
C ALA A 616 -5.35 -30.22 15.49
N VAL A 617 -4.54 -30.43 16.53
CA VAL A 617 -3.17 -30.95 16.38
C VAL A 617 -3.19 -32.32 15.72
N TYR A 618 -4.07 -33.22 16.18
CA TYR A 618 -4.13 -34.59 15.65
C TYR A 618 -4.52 -34.60 14.17
N MET A 619 -5.53 -33.81 13.81
CA MET A 619 -5.93 -33.64 12.41
C MET A 619 -4.85 -32.98 11.56
N THR A 620 -4.10 -32.01 12.12
CA THR A 620 -2.98 -31.36 11.41
C THR A 620 -1.87 -32.37 11.12
N GLU A 621 -1.45 -33.13 12.14
CA GLU A 621 -0.44 -34.19 11.99
C GLU A 621 -0.87 -35.27 11.01
N TYR A 622 -2.17 -35.59 10.97
CA TYR A 622 -2.72 -36.51 9.96
C TYR A 622 -2.57 -35.96 8.55
N VAL A 623 -3.03 -34.73 8.31
CA VAL A 623 -2.95 -34.07 6.99
C VAL A 623 -1.49 -33.97 6.53
N MET A 624 -0.60 -33.48 7.39
CA MET A 624 0.82 -33.33 7.08
C MET A 624 1.54 -34.67 6.88
N GLY A 625 1.10 -35.73 7.56
CA GLY A 625 1.70 -37.05 7.46
C GLY A 625 1.17 -37.89 6.30
N MET A 626 -0.08 -37.72 5.90
CA MET A 626 -0.72 -38.56 4.87
C MET A 626 -0.63 -37.97 3.46
N LEU A 627 -0.54 -36.65 3.33
CA LEU A 627 -0.58 -35.95 2.06
C LEU A 627 0.76 -35.35 1.68
N SER A 628 0.99 -35.19 0.38
CA SER A 628 2.18 -34.55 -0.17
C SER A 628 2.08 -33.02 -0.16
N TYR A 629 3.23 -32.36 -0.09
CA TYR A 629 3.37 -30.91 -0.13
C TYR A 629 4.56 -30.52 -1.01
N TYR A 630 4.65 -29.25 -1.39
CA TYR A 630 5.58 -28.80 -2.44
C TYR A 630 7.03 -29.25 -2.23
N SER A 631 7.53 -29.14 -1.00
CA SER A 631 8.92 -29.48 -0.65
C SER A 631 9.12 -30.92 -0.14
N VAL A 632 8.10 -31.79 -0.20
CA VAL A 632 8.18 -33.18 0.34
C VAL A 632 9.21 -34.06 -0.38
N SER A 633 9.68 -33.62 -1.55
CA SER A 633 10.70 -34.32 -2.34
C SER A 633 12.12 -34.11 -1.82
N TRP A 634 12.31 -33.38 -0.72
CA TRP A 634 13.63 -32.99 -0.23
C TRP A 634 13.87 -33.46 1.20
N ASP A 635 15.09 -33.90 1.52
CA ASP A 635 15.50 -34.37 2.85
C ASP A 635 15.75 -33.24 3.86
N GLY A 636 15.72 -31.99 3.40
CA GLY A 636 16.00 -30.79 4.18
C GLY A 636 17.46 -30.38 4.23
N GLU A 637 18.35 -31.11 3.55
CA GLU A 637 19.72 -30.71 3.21
C GLU A 637 19.84 -30.35 1.71
N GLY A 638 18.70 -30.29 1.02
CA GLY A 638 18.61 -30.00 -0.42
C GLY A 638 18.78 -31.22 -1.32
N ASN A 639 18.82 -32.44 -0.78
CA ASN A 639 18.90 -33.66 -1.59
C ASN A 639 17.51 -34.23 -1.88
N GLU A 640 17.33 -34.77 -3.08
CA GLU A 640 16.06 -35.37 -3.50
C GLU A 640 15.81 -36.70 -2.80
N ILE A 641 14.63 -36.85 -2.19
CA ILE A 641 14.10 -38.12 -1.70
C ILE A 641 13.52 -38.89 -2.87
N LYS A 642 14.11 -40.04 -3.16
CA LYS A 642 13.69 -40.88 -4.30
C LYS A 642 12.23 -41.32 -4.20
N ASP A 643 11.81 -41.82 -3.05
CA ASP A 643 10.48 -42.40 -2.82
C ASP A 643 9.91 -41.88 -1.49
N PRO A 644 9.37 -40.64 -1.46
CA PRO A 644 8.81 -40.07 -0.24
C PRO A 644 7.55 -40.83 0.17
N LEU A 645 7.47 -41.14 1.46
CA LEU A 645 6.45 -42.00 2.05
C LEU A 645 5.52 -41.20 2.95
N SER A 646 4.24 -41.57 2.96
CA SER A 646 3.27 -41.11 3.94
C SER A 646 3.53 -41.73 5.32
N LEU A 647 2.80 -41.27 6.33
CA LEU A 647 2.80 -41.81 7.69
C LEU A 647 2.41 -43.31 7.75
N SER A 648 1.67 -43.80 6.75
CA SER A 648 1.31 -45.22 6.59
C SER A 648 2.33 -46.04 5.78
N ASN A 649 3.44 -45.43 5.36
CA ASN A 649 4.44 -45.98 4.44
C ASN A 649 3.94 -46.20 3.00
N SER A 650 2.93 -45.43 2.57
CA SER A 650 2.47 -45.42 1.17
C SER A 650 3.27 -44.42 0.33
N CYS A 651 3.45 -44.72 -0.96
CA CYS A 651 4.22 -43.87 -1.87
C CYS A 651 3.46 -42.58 -2.23
N LEU A 652 3.99 -41.42 -1.82
CA LEU A 652 3.35 -40.13 -2.11
C LEU A 652 3.45 -39.75 -3.59
N LYS A 653 4.46 -40.24 -4.32
CA LYS A 653 4.63 -39.97 -5.76
C LYS A 653 3.49 -40.52 -6.63
N ASP A 654 2.71 -41.47 -6.12
CA ASP A 654 1.57 -42.05 -6.83
C ASP A 654 0.29 -41.22 -6.70
N HIS A 655 0.29 -40.20 -5.85
CA HIS A 655 -0.83 -39.28 -5.65
C HIS A 655 -1.02 -38.38 -6.88
N LEU A 656 -2.27 -38.06 -7.20
CA LEU A 656 -2.60 -37.40 -8.47
C LEU A 656 -2.02 -35.98 -8.56
N ILE A 657 -2.15 -35.20 -7.50
CA ILE A 657 -1.64 -33.84 -7.38
C ILE A 657 -0.41 -33.81 -6.46
N TYR A 658 0.49 -34.77 -6.66
CA TYR A 658 1.75 -34.87 -5.92
C TYR A 658 2.47 -33.52 -5.83
N ARG A 659 2.90 -33.15 -4.61
CA ARG A 659 3.53 -31.86 -4.25
C ARG A 659 2.57 -30.66 -4.22
N ALA A 660 1.26 -30.87 -4.14
CA ALA A 660 0.27 -29.80 -4.01
C ALA A 660 -0.94 -30.12 -3.11
N GLU A 661 -0.98 -31.29 -2.46
CA GLU A 661 -2.16 -31.76 -1.72
C GLU A 661 -2.43 -30.97 -0.45
N VAL A 662 -1.41 -30.74 0.39
CA VAL A 662 -1.59 -29.97 1.62
C VAL A 662 -1.95 -28.52 1.29
N GLU A 663 -1.33 -27.94 0.26
CA GLU A 663 -1.67 -26.61 -0.23
C GLU A 663 -3.13 -26.54 -0.70
N TYR A 664 -3.62 -27.55 -1.41
CA TYR A 664 -5.03 -27.67 -1.76
C TYR A 664 -5.92 -27.77 -0.51
N VAL A 665 -5.54 -28.56 0.49
CA VAL A 665 -6.28 -28.65 1.75
C VAL A 665 -6.36 -27.28 2.44
N ILE A 666 -5.31 -26.47 2.41
CA ILE A 666 -5.32 -25.12 3.01
C ILE A 666 -6.20 -24.14 2.22
N TRP A 667 -6.06 -24.06 0.90
CA TRP A 667 -6.63 -22.98 0.09
C TRP A 667 -7.90 -23.37 -0.67
N GLY A 668 -8.01 -24.62 -1.12
CA GLY A 668 -9.18 -25.16 -1.81
C GLY A 668 -9.43 -24.61 -3.21
N ASP A 669 -8.40 -24.08 -3.88
CA ASP A 669 -8.50 -23.73 -5.29
C ASP A 669 -8.64 -25.00 -6.14
N SER A 670 -9.41 -24.93 -7.23
CA SER A 670 -9.56 -26.07 -8.14
C SER A 670 -8.27 -26.42 -8.87
N ASP A 671 -7.38 -25.44 -9.09
CA ASP A 671 -6.11 -25.66 -9.76
C ASP A 671 -4.98 -25.96 -8.75
N SER A 672 -4.26 -27.06 -8.97
CA SER A 672 -3.17 -27.50 -8.09
C SER A 672 -2.04 -26.47 -7.96
N ARG A 673 -1.69 -25.77 -9.05
CA ARG A 673 -0.60 -24.79 -9.08
C ARG A 673 -0.98 -23.52 -8.33
N ASP A 674 -2.21 -23.05 -8.46
CA ASP A 674 -2.69 -21.86 -7.75
C ASP A 674 -2.60 -22.00 -6.22
N ASN A 675 -2.91 -23.20 -5.71
CA ASN A 675 -2.78 -23.49 -4.28
C ASN A 675 -1.32 -23.34 -3.79
N VAL A 676 -0.35 -23.81 -4.58
CA VAL A 676 1.08 -23.68 -4.27
C VAL A 676 1.53 -22.22 -4.33
N VAL A 677 1.09 -21.46 -5.33
CA VAL A 677 1.39 -20.02 -5.46
C VAL A 677 0.90 -19.25 -4.23
N LYS A 678 -0.32 -19.54 -3.74
CA LYS A 678 -0.86 -18.89 -2.52
C LYS A 678 -0.05 -19.22 -1.28
N THR A 679 0.40 -20.47 -1.13
CA THR A 679 1.29 -20.86 -0.02
C THR A 679 2.62 -20.10 -0.12
N LYS A 680 3.27 -20.13 -1.29
CA LYS A 680 4.52 -19.40 -1.54
C LYS A 680 4.40 -17.91 -1.21
N ALA A 681 3.27 -17.28 -1.57
CA ALA A 681 3.00 -15.87 -1.25
C ALA A 681 2.88 -15.64 0.27
N MET A 682 2.14 -16.50 0.98
CA MET A 682 2.00 -16.41 2.43
C MET A 682 3.34 -16.59 3.15
N LEU A 683 4.16 -17.55 2.72
CA LEU A 683 5.52 -17.77 3.26
C LEU A 683 6.41 -16.55 3.05
N PHE A 684 6.43 -15.99 1.83
CA PHE A 684 7.19 -14.78 1.53
C PHE A 684 6.77 -13.63 2.44
N ALA A 685 5.46 -13.39 2.56
CA ALA A 685 4.98 -12.26 3.34
C ALA A 685 5.22 -12.42 4.86
N ILE A 686 5.16 -13.65 5.40
CA ILE A 686 5.56 -13.91 6.80
C ILE A 686 7.06 -13.64 6.99
N GLN A 687 7.91 -14.22 6.14
CA GLN A 687 9.37 -14.03 6.22
C GLN A 687 9.75 -12.57 6.02
N PHE A 688 9.05 -11.86 5.13
CA PHE A 688 9.29 -10.45 4.85
C PHE A 688 9.01 -9.57 6.06
N VAL A 689 7.95 -9.84 6.83
CA VAL A 689 7.66 -9.09 8.06
C VAL A 689 8.83 -9.19 9.04
N SER A 690 9.31 -10.41 9.32
CA SER A 690 10.41 -10.60 10.29
C SER A 690 11.73 -10.04 9.78
N ASN A 691 12.07 -10.22 8.50
CA ASN A 691 13.28 -9.68 7.89
C ASN A 691 13.27 -8.15 7.81
N ALA A 692 12.12 -7.55 7.51
CA ALA A 692 11.95 -6.11 7.53
C ALA A 692 12.03 -5.57 8.95
N PHE A 693 11.38 -6.22 9.93
CA PHE A 693 11.49 -5.83 11.32
C PHE A 693 12.94 -5.84 11.81
N PHE A 694 13.70 -6.89 11.48
CA PHE A 694 15.12 -6.92 11.80
C PHE A 694 15.91 -5.80 11.10
N ALA A 695 15.72 -5.58 9.79
CA ALA A 695 16.44 -4.55 9.06
C ALA A 695 16.21 -3.14 9.64
N PHE A 696 14.97 -2.83 10.03
CA PHE A 696 14.59 -1.53 10.59
C PHE A 696 14.94 -1.36 12.08
N THR A 697 15.19 -2.46 12.81
CA THR A 697 15.60 -2.44 14.23
C THR A 697 17.09 -2.70 14.43
N ASN A 698 17.83 -3.10 13.39
CA ASN A 698 19.25 -3.35 13.51
C ASN A 698 20.04 -2.05 13.37
N SER A 699 20.71 -1.63 14.45
CA SER A 699 21.49 -0.38 14.48
C SER A 699 22.65 -0.34 13.47
N THR A 700 23.24 -1.48 13.12
CA THR A 700 24.30 -1.55 12.09
C THR A 700 23.72 -1.28 10.71
N LEU A 701 22.65 -1.96 10.31
CA LEU A 701 21.97 -1.72 9.02
C LEU A 701 21.43 -0.29 8.94
N ALA A 702 20.81 0.22 10.00
CA ALA A 702 20.30 1.59 10.05
C ALA A 702 21.42 2.63 9.88
N THR A 703 22.55 2.44 10.56
CA THR A 703 23.73 3.33 10.44
C THR A 703 24.30 3.29 9.03
N ASP A 704 24.42 2.10 8.47
CA ASP A 704 24.98 1.87 7.15
C ASP A 704 24.10 2.43 6.03
N ALA A 705 22.78 2.30 6.17
CA ALA A 705 21.81 2.91 5.28
C ALA A 705 21.83 4.44 5.38
N ALA A 706 21.94 4.98 6.60
CA ALA A 706 22.10 6.43 6.81
C ALA A 706 23.39 6.99 6.19
N ARG A 707 24.49 6.23 6.21
CA ARG A 707 25.74 6.61 5.53
C ARG A 707 25.56 6.71 4.01
N ILE A 708 24.89 5.74 3.38
CA ILE A 708 24.59 5.80 1.95
C ILE A 708 23.65 6.97 1.66
N ALA A 709 22.61 7.18 2.47
CA ALA A 709 21.71 8.31 2.33
C ALA A 709 22.43 9.66 2.43
N GLY A 710 23.49 9.76 3.24
CA GLY A 710 24.35 10.95 3.35
C GLY A 710 25.03 11.37 2.04
N PHE A 711 25.31 10.44 1.12
CA PHE A 711 25.88 10.79 -0.18
C PHE A 711 24.90 11.54 -1.08
N PHE A 712 23.60 11.46 -0.84
CA PHE A 712 22.62 12.13 -1.69
C PHE A 712 22.57 13.63 -1.34
N PRO A 713 22.55 14.52 -2.35
CA PRO A 713 22.51 15.97 -2.14
C PRO A 713 21.07 16.42 -1.79
N VAL A 714 20.50 15.86 -0.72
CA VAL A 714 19.15 16.13 -0.23
C VAL A 714 19.20 16.45 1.26
N GLY A 715 18.21 17.19 1.74
CA GLY A 715 18.06 17.52 3.14
C GLY A 715 17.72 16.33 4.06
N VAL A 716 17.65 16.59 5.36
CA VAL A 716 17.55 15.55 6.39
C VAL A 716 16.32 14.63 6.24
N LEU A 717 15.18 15.18 5.81
CA LEU A 717 13.94 14.42 5.62
C LEU A 717 14.03 13.52 4.37
N GLY A 718 14.64 14.03 3.29
CA GLY A 718 14.91 13.23 2.09
C GLY A 718 15.85 12.05 2.36
N ARG A 719 16.84 12.23 3.24
CA ARG A 719 17.76 11.15 3.66
C ARG A 719 17.05 10.05 4.45
N ALA A 720 16.08 10.40 5.29
CA ALA A 720 15.25 9.42 6.00
C ALA A 720 14.50 8.51 5.02
N ALA A 721 13.90 9.09 3.98
CA ALA A 721 13.21 8.31 2.94
C ALA A 721 14.17 7.37 2.17
N ILE A 722 15.39 7.83 1.88
CA ILE A 722 16.41 7.01 1.21
C ILE A 722 16.86 5.85 2.12
N LYS A 723 17.06 6.09 3.41
CA LYS A 723 17.36 5.05 4.41
C LYS A 723 16.26 3.98 4.42
N ALA A 724 15.00 4.38 4.51
CA ALA A 724 13.86 3.46 4.51
C ALA A 724 13.78 2.63 3.22
N ALA A 725 13.98 3.26 2.06
CA ALA A 725 14.00 2.56 0.77
C ALA A 725 15.11 1.52 0.70
N LEU A 726 16.33 1.84 1.17
CA LEU A 726 17.43 0.89 1.19
C LEU A 726 17.20 -0.28 2.16
N LEU A 727 16.64 -0.01 3.34
CA LEU A 727 16.27 -1.06 4.29
C LEU A 727 15.19 -1.99 3.70
N ALA A 728 14.22 -1.44 2.98
CA ALA A 728 13.24 -2.23 2.23
C ALA A 728 13.90 -3.12 1.16
N VAL A 729 14.87 -2.59 0.41
CA VAL A 729 15.63 -3.35 -0.60
C VAL A 729 16.37 -4.54 0.01
N VAL A 730 17.14 -4.32 1.09
CA VAL A 730 17.90 -5.41 1.72
C VAL A 730 16.99 -6.48 2.33
N SER A 731 15.85 -6.09 2.89
CA SER A 731 14.85 -7.04 3.37
C SER A 731 14.25 -7.88 2.25
N LEU A 732 13.97 -7.28 1.08
CA LEU A 732 13.42 -8.00 -0.07
C LEU A 732 14.42 -9.02 -0.63
N ILE A 733 15.70 -8.64 -0.69
CA ILE A 733 16.78 -9.54 -1.11
C ILE A 733 16.91 -10.72 -0.13
N GLU A 734 17.03 -10.44 1.18
CA GLU A 734 17.15 -11.48 2.20
C GLU A 734 15.96 -12.44 2.18
N THR A 735 14.73 -11.91 2.14
CA THR A 735 13.53 -12.75 2.10
C THR A 735 13.45 -13.60 0.85
N THR A 736 13.90 -13.09 -0.30
CA THR A 736 13.91 -13.87 -1.54
C THR A 736 14.86 -15.07 -1.42
N ASP A 737 16.06 -14.86 -0.88
CA ASP A 737 17.02 -15.95 -0.63
C ASP A 737 16.48 -16.96 0.40
N ASP A 738 15.79 -16.50 1.45
CA ASP A 738 15.14 -17.35 2.45
C ASP A 738 14.05 -18.24 1.85
N VAL A 739 13.13 -17.68 1.06
CA VAL A 739 12.02 -18.49 0.51
C VAL A 739 12.48 -19.50 -0.54
N ILE A 740 13.56 -19.21 -1.27
CA ILE A 740 14.19 -20.16 -2.20
C ILE A 740 14.74 -21.36 -1.43
N GLN A 741 15.36 -21.13 -0.27
CA GLN A 741 15.83 -22.21 0.61
C GLN A 741 14.66 -23.07 1.11
N LEU A 742 13.59 -22.43 1.60
CA LEU A 742 12.39 -23.14 2.06
C LEU A 742 11.81 -24.06 0.97
N THR A 743 11.79 -23.62 -0.30
CA THR A 743 11.26 -24.45 -1.40
C THR A 743 12.08 -25.71 -1.69
N LYS A 744 13.35 -25.73 -1.29
CA LYS A 744 14.25 -26.90 -1.36
C LYS A 744 14.20 -27.75 -0.08
N GLY A 745 13.28 -27.46 0.83
CA GLY A 745 13.13 -28.15 2.12
C GLY A 745 14.14 -27.74 3.19
N GLU A 746 15.08 -26.84 2.87
CA GLU A 746 16.04 -26.27 3.84
C GLU A 746 15.26 -25.50 4.93
N ALA A 747 15.81 -25.46 6.14
CA ALA A 747 15.25 -24.68 7.25
C ALA A 747 15.72 -23.23 7.16
N VAL A 748 14.93 -22.27 7.64
CA VAL A 748 15.31 -20.86 7.70
C VAL A 748 14.94 -20.28 9.06
N ASP A 749 15.83 -19.49 9.65
CA ASP A 749 15.55 -18.74 10.87
C ASP A 749 14.59 -17.58 10.58
N LEU A 750 13.42 -17.61 11.22
CA LEU A 750 12.43 -16.53 11.08
C LEU A 750 12.88 -15.26 11.80
N LEU A 751 13.37 -15.41 13.04
CA LEU A 751 13.96 -14.30 13.78
C LEU A 751 15.43 -14.13 13.39
N LYS A 752 15.71 -13.00 12.75
CA LYS A 752 17.07 -12.67 12.30
C LYS A 752 17.89 -12.02 13.41
N ASP A 753 19.19 -12.28 13.37
CA ASP A 753 20.22 -11.71 14.22
C ASP A 753 21.51 -11.44 13.42
N LYS A 754 22.59 -11.05 14.11
CA LYS A 754 23.87 -10.70 13.46
C LYS A 754 24.60 -11.89 12.82
N ASN A 755 24.22 -13.12 13.18
CA ASN A 755 24.88 -14.35 12.75
C ASN A 755 24.16 -15.02 11.58
N ASN A 756 22.85 -14.84 11.46
CA ASN A 756 22.02 -15.50 10.43
C ASN A 756 21.47 -14.56 9.33
N TRP A 757 21.77 -13.25 9.41
CA TRP A 757 21.52 -12.28 8.35
C TRP A 757 22.71 -12.21 7.40
N GLU A 758 22.46 -12.19 6.09
CA GLU A 758 23.52 -12.22 5.06
C GLU A 758 23.56 -10.95 4.19
N THR A 759 22.42 -10.27 4.00
CA THR A 759 22.31 -9.09 3.12
C THR A 759 22.81 -7.80 3.79
N TRP A 760 24.10 -7.74 4.11
CA TRP A 760 24.71 -6.57 4.75
C TRP A 760 25.13 -5.47 3.76
N ILE A 761 25.08 -4.21 4.22
CA ILE A 761 25.34 -3.05 3.35
C ILE A 761 26.84 -2.78 3.15
N TRP A 762 27.64 -2.76 4.23
CA TRP A 762 29.10 -2.52 4.19
C TRP A 762 29.92 -3.68 4.72
N THR A 763 29.59 -4.18 5.91
CA THR A 763 30.33 -5.24 6.59
C THR A 763 29.69 -6.58 6.28
N LYS A 764 30.43 -7.55 5.73
CA LYS A 764 29.96 -8.95 5.75
C LYS A 764 29.75 -9.36 7.21
N GLY A 765 28.50 -9.57 7.62
CA GLY A 765 28.17 -10.32 8.84
C GLY A 765 27.91 -11.78 8.49
N GLY A 766 27.86 -12.63 9.51
CA GLY A 766 27.71 -14.09 9.35
C GLY A 766 29.00 -14.83 8.97
N SER A 767 29.12 -16.09 9.37
CA SER A 767 30.23 -16.99 9.01
C SER A 767 30.19 -17.45 7.55
N GLY A 768 29.14 -17.13 6.80
CA GLY A 768 28.87 -17.68 5.47
C GLY A 768 28.50 -19.17 5.47
N ASP A 769 28.52 -19.81 6.64
CA ASP A 769 28.03 -21.16 6.89
C ASP A 769 26.62 -21.06 7.45
N LYS A 770 25.64 -21.61 6.71
CA LYS A 770 24.21 -21.66 7.08
C LYS A 770 23.95 -22.61 8.26
N GLU A 771 24.63 -22.43 9.39
CA GLU A 771 24.22 -23.11 10.62
C GLU A 771 22.97 -22.44 11.16
N HIS A 772 21.82 -22.93 10.68
CA HIS A 772 20.51 -22.53 11.16
C HIS A 772 20.34 -22.84 12.65
N GLY A 773 19.65 -21.95 13.35
CA GLY A 773 19.35 -22.13 14.76
C GLY A 773 18.49 -23.38 15.01
N ALA A 774 18.50 -23.88 16.24
CA ALA A 774 17.68 -25.03 16.62
C ALA A 774 16.16 -24.81 16.43
N THR A 775 15.74 -23.55 16.27
CA THR A 775 14.34 -23.14 16.06
C THR A 775 14.04 -22.77 14.60
N ALA A 776 14.97 -22.97 13.66
CA ALA A 776 14.73 -22.70 12.25
C ALA A 776 13.50 -23.46 11.72
N VAL A 777 12.74 -22.78 10.87
CA VAL A 777 11.42 -23.19 10.40
C VAL A 777 11.54 -23.71 8.97
N LYS A 778 10.97 -24.88 8.69
CA LYS A 778 10.93 -25.47 7.34
C LYS A 778 9.61 -25.14 6.64
N TYR A 779 9.55 -25.32 5.32
CA TYR A 779 8.33 -25.13 4.52
C TYR A 779 7.12 -25.90 5.09
N GLU A 780 7.34 -27.16 5.50
CA GLU A 780 6.31 -28.01 6.12
C GLU A 780 5.83 -27.49 7.49
N ASP A 781 6.66 -26.77 8.24
CA ASP A 781 6.24 -26.17 9.50
C ASP A 781 5.26 -25.02 9.22
N TYR A 782 5.49 -24.21 8.18
CA TYR A 782 4.52 -23.18 7.78
C TYR A 782 3.16 -23.78 7.38
N LEU A 783 3.17 -24.86 6.59
CA LEU A 783 1.95 -25.58 6.22
C LEU A 783 1.24 -26.15 7.46
N TRP A 784 2.00 -26.69 8.39
CA TRP A 784 1.48 -27.19 9.66
C TRP A 784 0.76 -26.07 10.42
N LEU A 785 1.39 -24.88 10.54
CA LEU A 785 0.81 -23.71 11.23
C LEU A 785 -0.49 -23.26 10.57
N LEU A 786 -0.47 -23.08 9.25
CA LEU A 786 -1.63 -22.64 8.47
C LEU A 786 -2.79 -23.65 8.54
N THR A 787 -2.49 -24.94 8.47
CA THR A 787 -3.49 -26.01 8.59
C THR A 787 -4.08 -26.05 10.00
N CYS A 788 -3.22 -25.97 11.03
CA CYS A 788 -3.65 -26.00 12.43
C CYS A 788 -4.57 -24.82 12.77
N ILE A 789 -4.21 -23.60 12.33
CA ILE A 789 -5.05 -22.40 12.50
C ILE A 789 -6.43 -22.62 11.90
N GLN A 790 -6.51 -23.14 10.68
CA GLN A 790 -7.80 -23.36 10.03
C GLN A 790 -8.63 -24.44 10.72
N LEU A 791 -8.00 -25.49 11.26
CA LEU A 791 -8.67 -26.55 12.01
C LEU A 791 -9.15 -26.10 13.40
N LEU A 792 -8.48 -25.12 14.00
CA LEU A 792 -8.89 -24.49 15.27
C LEU A 792 -10.10 -23.57 15.10
N ILE A 793 -10.40 -23.11 13.88
CA ILE A 793 -11.57 -22.28 13.58
C ILE A 793 -12.78 -23.18 13.26
N PRO A 794 -13.83 -23.22 14.10
CA PRO A 794 -14.94 -24.15 13.91
C PRO A 794 -15.65 -24.00 12.55
N SER A 795 -15.74 -22.78 12.01
CA SER A 795 -16.38 -22.53 10.71
C SER A 795 -15.55 -23.00 9.51
N LYS A 796 -14.24 -23.27 9.68
CA LYS A 796 -13.34 -23.72 8.62
C LYS A 796 -13.00 -25.22 8.72
N GLN A 797 -13.10 -25.81 9.91
CA GLN A 797 -12.75 -27.21 10.18
C GLN A 797 -13.41 -28.20 9.21
N ALA A 798 -14.73 -28.09 8.99
CA ALA A 798 -15.45 -28.96 8.07
C ALA A 798 -14.95 -28.84 6.61
N GLY A 799 -14.56 -27.64 6.19
CA GLY A 799 -13.98 -27.41 4.86
C GLY A 799 -12.60 -28.05 4.70
N ILE A 800 -11.76 -27.97 5.73
CA ILE A 800 -10.45 -28.65 5.74
C ILE A 800 -10.63 -30.16 5.62
N LEU A 801 -11.49 -30.75 6.45
CA LEU A 801 -11.75 -32.20 6.42
C LEU A 801 -12.36 -32.65 5.09
N ALA A 802 -13.28 -31.88 4.53
CA ALA A 802 -13.85 -32.17 3.21
C ALA A 802 -12.77 -32.15 2.11
N ARG A 803 -11.84 -31.19 2.13
CA ARG A 803 -10.72 -31.15 1.16
C ARG A 803 -9.69 -32.26 1.40
N THR A 804 -9.47 -32.68 2.64
CA THR A 804 -8.68 -33.88 2.92
C THR A 804 -9.35 -35.11 2.32
N ALA A 805 -10.68 -35.22 2.43
CA ALA A 805 -11.44 -36.29 1.78
C ALA A 805 -11.37 -36.20 0.24
N ASP A 806 -11.36 -35.00 -0.35
CA ASP A 806 -11.17 -34.81 -1.79
C ASP A 806 -9.81 -35.38 -2.26
N CYS A 807 -8.72 -35.11 -1.54
CA CYS A 807 -7.41 -35.69 -1.86
C CYS A 807 -7.44 -37.22 -1.80
N ILE A 808 -8.06 -37.80 -0.77
CA ILE A 808 -8.20 -39.25 -0.64
C ILE A 808 -9.05 -39.83 -1.78
N GLU A 809 -10.20 -39.22 -2.07
CA GLU A 809 -11.08 -39.62 -3.16
C GLU A 809 -10.33 -39.63 -4.49
N ILE A 810 -9.62 -38.54 -4.81
CA ILE A 810 -8.99 -38.37 -6.12
C ILE A 810 -7.76 -39.28 -6.30
N ASN A 811 -7.02 -39.56 -5.24
CA ASN A 811 -5.89 -40.50 -5.29
C ASN A 811 -6.33 -41.94 -5.50
N ARG A 812 -7.47 -42.32 -4.90
CA ARG A 812 -8.02 -43.67 -5.03
C ARG A 812 -8.70 -43.90 -6.37
N THR A 813 -9.54 -42.94 -6.77
CA THR A 813 -10.37 -43.06 -7.98
C THR A 813 -9.59 -42.72 -9.24
N LYS A 814 -8.63 -41.80 -9.15
CA LYS A 814 -7.99 -41.15 -10.31
C LYS A 814 -9.03 -40.66 -11.34
N GLY A 815 -10.20 -40.22 -10.86
CA GLY A 815 -11.33 -39.78 -11.68
C GLY A 815 -12.35 -40.87 -12.10
N ASN A 816 -12.18 -42.12 -11.66
CA ASN A 816 -13.12 -43.22 -11.90
C ASN A 816 -14.03 -43.49 -10.69
N VAL A 817 -15.33 -43.67 -10.88
CA VAL A 817 -16.32 -43.84 -9.78
C VAL A 817 -16.14 -45.17 -8.99
N GLU A 818 -15.23 -46.04 -9.42
CA GLU A 818 -14.93 -47.29 -8.74
C GLU A 818 -14.12 -47.02 -7.46
N ASN A 819 -14.52 -47.62 -6.34
CA ASN A 819 -13.93 -47.41 -5.00
C ASN A 819 -14.10 -46.00 -4.41
N SER A 820 -15.10 -45.24 -4.86
CA SER A 820 -15.45 -43.93 -4.31
C SER A 820 -15.83 -44.01 -2.82
N LEU A 821 -15.50 -42.95 -2.05
CA LEU A 821 -15.86 -42.84 -0.64
C LEU A 821 -17.39 -42.78 -0.40
N LYS A 822 -18.21 -42.46 -1.42
CA LYS A 822 -19.68 -42.48 -1.29
C LYS A 822 -20.26 -43.83 -0.91
N THR A 823 -19.59 -44.91 -1.30
CA THR A 823 -20.06 -46.29 -1.07
C THR A 823 -19.37 -46.95 0.12
N ARG A 824 -18.65 -46.16 0.93
CA ARG A 824 -17.86 -46.63 2.08
C ARG A 824 -18.51 -46.18 3.37
N TYR A 825 -19.27 -47.08 3.99
CA TYR A 825 -20.03 -46.85 5.21
C TYR A 825 -19.26 -47.34 6.44
N THR A 826 -19.33 -46.60 7.54
CA THR A 826 -18.78 -47.01 8.84
C THR A 826 -19.80 -47.66 9.76
N MET A 827 -21.09 -47.58 9.41
CA MET A 827 -22.18 -48.23 10.15
C MET A 827 -23.08 -49.04 9.24
N VAL A 828 -23.55 -50.17 9.75
CA VAL A 828 -24.54 -51.06 9.13
C VAL A 828 -25.82 -51.07 9.96
N LYS A 829 -26.95 -51.04 9.28
CA LYS A 829 -28.27 -51.26 9.88
C LYS A 829 -28.84 -52.58 9.36
N LEU A 830 -29.32 -53.41 10.27
CA LEU A 830 -29.93 -54.71 9.98
C LEU A 830 -31.37 -54.71 10.49
N SER A 831 -32.30 -55.20 9.68
CA SER A 831 -33.66 -55.54 10.12
C SER A 831 -34.06 -56.92 9.63
N ALA A 832 -34.75 -57.67 10.48
CA ALA A 832 -35.20 -59.02 10.18
C ALA A 832 -36.44 -59.34 11.01
N ASP A 833 -37.37 -60.10 10.45
CA ASP A 833 -38.52 -60.62 11.19
C ASP A 833 -38.32 -62.10 11.45
N VAL A 834 -38.18 -62.45 12.74
CA VAL A 834 -37.88 -63.81 13.17
C VAL A 834 -39.07 -64.38 13.91
N ARG A 835 -39.48 -65.57 13.49
CA ARG A 835 -40.58 -66.34 14.02
C ARG A 835 -40.11 -67.23 15.17
N THR A 836 -40.85 -67.23 16.27
CA THR A 836 -40.63 -68.14 17.42
C THR A 836 -41.94 -68.85 17.81
N ASP A 837 -41.82 -70.10 18.24
CA ASP A 837 -42.97 -70.93 18.63
C ASP A 837 -43.48 -70.59 20.03
N THR A 838 -44.81 -70.46 20.19
CA THR A 838 -45.48 -70.26 21.50
C THR A 838 -46.43 -71.42 21.81
N PHE A 839 -46.56 -71.82 23.09
CA PHE A 839 -47.27 -73.04 23.48
C PHE A 839 -48.60 -72.80 24.19
N PHE A 840 -48.74 -71.73 24.98
CA PHE A 840 -49.93 -71.40 25.77
C PHE A 840 -50.71 -70.19 25.26
N LEU A 841 -50.03 -69.17 24.74
CA LEU A 841 -50.64 -68.06 24.01
C LEU A 841 -51.46 -68.56 22.80
N GLN A 842 -51.07 -69.71 22.27
CA GLN A 842 -51.82 -70.53 21.29
C GLN A 842 -53.28 -70.78 21.70
N LYS A 843 -53.54 -71.18 22.96
CA LYS A 843 -54.87 -71.63 23.41
C LYS A 843 -55.78 -70.53 23.93
N VAL A 844 -55.22 -69.36 24.25
CA VAL A 844 -56.01 -68.19 24.70
C VAL A 844 -56.62 -67.47 23.50
N GLY A 845 -55.91 -67.41 22.37
CA GLY A 845 -56.43 -66.88 21.10
C GLY A 845 -57.55 -67.74 20.48
N GLU A 846 -57.42 -69.08 20.55
CA GLU A 846 -58.45 -70.04 20.12
C GLU A 846 -59.80 -69.83 20.81
N GLN A 847 -59.82 -69.43 22.09
CA GLN A 847 -61.05 -69.17 22.83
C GLN A 847 -61.71 -67.81 22.51
N MET A 848 -61.01 -66.90 21.81
CA MET A 848 -61.50 -65.55 21.49
C MET A 848 -61.80 -65.33 19.99
N GLY A 849 -61.80 -66.38 19.17
CA GLY A 849 -62.36 -66.33 17.81
C GLY A 849 -61.47 -65.73 16.72
N THR A 850 -60.16 -65.59 16.96
CA THR A 850 -59.19 -65.17 15.93
C THR A 850 -58.79 -66.36 15.04
N PRO A 851 -58.80 -66.25 13.70
CA PRO A 851 -58.43 -67.35 12.80
C PRO A 851 -56.97 -67.77 12.99
N VAL A 852 -56.77 -69.09 13.03
CA VAL A 852 -55.49 -69.78 13.17
C VAL A 852 -54.90 -69.96 11.77
N ASP A 853 -54.00 -69.10 11.35
CA ASP A 853 -53.11 -69.45 10.23
C ASP A 853 -51.62 -69.17 10.48
N GLU A 854 -51.20 -68.61 11.62
CA GLU A 854 -49.78 -68.64 12.01
C GLU A 854 -49.60 -68.85 13.52
N ASN A 855 -49.10 -70.04 13.90
CA ASN A 855 -48.90 -70.54 15.27
C ASN A 855 -47.66 -69.93 15.98
N THR A 856 -47.32 -68.68 15.68
CA THR A 856 -45.98 -68.17 15.95
C THR A 856 -45.97 -66.70 16.34
N PHE A 857 -45.05 -66.32 17.23
CA PHE A 857 -44.81 -64.93 17.57
C PHE A 857 -43.70 -64.37 16.69
N VAL A 858 -43.98 -63.28 15.98
CA VAL A 858 -42.98 -62.59 15.15
C VAL A 858 -42.27 -61.54 15.99
N ILE A 859 -40.95 -61.66 16.07
CA ILE A 859 -40.06 -60.70 16.69
C ILE A 859 -39.45 -59.85 15.58
N HIS A 860 -39.82 -58.57 15.56
CA HIS A 860 -39.22 -57.58 14.69
C HIS A 860 -37.87 -57.15 15.28
N TYR A 861 -36.77 -57.54 14.63
CA TYR A 861 -35.43 -57.15 15.01
C TYR A 861 -34.97 -55.94 14.20
N LYS A 862 -34.34 -54.98 14.88
CA LYS A 862 -33.64 -53.84 14.29
C LYS A 862 -32.35 -53.60 15.07
N GLY A 863 -31.21 -53.68 14.40
CA GLY A 863 -29.88 -53.42 14.94
C GLY A 863 -29.16 -52.36 14.12
N ILE A 864 -28.29 -51.59 14.78
CA ILE A 864 -27.32 -50.71 14.12
C ILE A 864 -25.99 -50.92 14.82
N GLN A 865 -24.92 -51.06 14.05
CA GLN A 865 -23.57 -51.20 14.57
C GLN A 865 -22.58 -50.43 13.69
N GLY A 866 -21.53 -49.88 14.30
CA GLY A 866 -20.43 -49.20 13.62
C GLY A 866 -19.07 -49.63 14.16
N TYR A 867 -18.01 -49.14 13.53
CA TYR A 867 -16.63 -49.31 13.98
C TYR A 867 -16.35 -48.67 15.35
#